data_AF-A0AAD9W9D8-F1
#
_entry.id   AF-A0AAD9W9D8-F1
#
_cell.length_a   1.000
_cell.length_b   1.000
_cell.length_c   1.000
_cell.angle_alpha   90.00
_cell.angle_beta   90.00
_cell.angle_gamma   90.00
#
_symmetry.space_group_name_H-M   'P 1'
#
loop_
_entity.id
_entity.type
_entity.pdbx_description
1 polymer ?
#
loop_
_entity_poly.entity_id
_entity_poly.type
_entity_poly.pdbx_seq_one_letter_code
_entity_poly.pdbx_strand_id
1 'polypeptide(L)'
;MSMYGRYYRPALKNSVDVQLQTAFNEGLWPNVTRLAAQRFKAKKDPYYEAIRICAESQLDTVTEKSAVVFAVDAMVRDKTAVPDFDSIKLYEWALRDAAPPLDFSQSIGVLRARWAKANPTSPHVVECLKACVLAWDLVNAQQIAATLDKGQPGKNNGKNTFWSITLTHLLSISPQCPENMKVMFGKLSRMQLEKAATIAADAKATGRGLREEEEINLYYHVAGKEAYIKSLSVEGNPIGVLEQFKQGRKHLLQQSLETLVEAGDWETVYSTCRQALRKVDGDGKPSFLAFDMRIWKLFVKSASMQGDVEAAFTEVQEVLQKFVSVQGTVAPMYKKNIGLALLELAFSSPTSLLPPSLGPGKPSYRVIQLYLFLEQNVLQRATFDDVKEYVAQLTFDEAKYFIDNLSDTVAGKNPDAQRQLVVRVLEIKFRYFLTTCPLTQEYIAVVAEAGDSQLKCRFCSTTSTKSCTSCLESVASTALSTYQGLDETPDILKGLDKDPHVDLALVASSALLKLSGLRQTPSPSKLAPLSTVDVSRLLQAALVLATQLSKTPNEMPLRLVLVQVYLLMGCASLAHTTWVPMDVKRTIQDALSPLFFDRLSSVSPGLFSGRQALTEPLTSYYSGCLREKSPVKIWDAFTAGSYTSILDMAAYSDRLRRSCTLVMAVVEERRATRAFGGKLEGGIEQSPLLAHITDDTTFVNAIDYGSFPNLESSHTAPLYDIVRLGPALSDERCRLALLAEQFLDVVTHKPPKDYKPTKAAEAAARDKTYQIETYARLSEALSTLLHRPGTPSKLTPAEQKYYTAISLLAALLRLALDTPKAASPVPQGFPTAVAGVRAALEALRADFAAAPPRLAALPEGDVLHHLAAPHALSLLRDAALAVRWAAASLVGFQAEQAARDRSGKSGLHKEVLAEAKGLEDVAGMVLGTVRARVKELREVLGLGGWLDRMEGWAFGEDELSSLVRDVVGEADVEEWGGRVVESWREGVKGLGMVKME
;
A
#
# COMPACT_ATOMS: atom_id res chain seq x y z
N MET A 1 19.18 19.20 2.98
CA MET A 1 20.05 19.12 1.78
C MET A 1 19.45 20.01 0.71
N SER A 2 20.28 20.81 0.03
CA SER A 2 19.85 21.97 -0.76
C SER A 2 18.82 21.61 -1.85
N MET A 3 17.79 22.46 -2.01
CA MET A 3 16.75 22.40 -3.06
C MET A 3 17.30 22.56 -4.50
N TYR A 4 18.62 22.56 -4.73
CA TYR A 4 19.26 22.99 -5.99
C TYR A 4 19.67 21.86 -6.95
N GLY A 5 19.17 20.64 -6.79
CA GLY A 5 19.72 19.47 -7.49
C GLY A 5 19.45 19.31 -8.99
N ARG A 6 18.66 20.17 -9.65
CA ARG A 6 18.32 19.96 -11.08
C ARG A 6 18.24 21.18 -11.99
N TYR A 7 18.24 22.40 -11.46
CA TYR A 7 18.01 23.59 -12.26
C TYR A 7 19.27 24.46 -12.31
N TYR A 8 20.23 24.00 -13.11
CA TYR A 8 21.37 24.85 -13.49
C TYR A 8 20.84 26.10 -14.19
N ARG A 9 21.37 27.26 -13.82
CA ARG A 9 21.16 28.51 -14.54
C ARG A 9 21.49 28.29 -16.03
N PRO A 10 20.60 28.62 -16.97
CA PRO A 10 20.85 28.38 -18.38
C PRO A 10 22.07 29.17 -18.86
N ALA A 11 22.91 28.57 -19.70
CA ALA A 11 24.00 29.29 -20.34
C ALA A 11 23.45 30.28 -21.37
N LEU A 12 23.98 31.50 -21.37
CA LEU A 12 23.70 32.46 -22.45
C LEU A 12 24.40 32.02 -23.74
N LYS A 13 23.87 32.44 -24.90
CA LYS A 13 24.52 32.18 -26.20
C LYS A 13 25.97 32.66 -26.21
N ASN A 14 26.83 31.93 -26.94
CA ASN A 14 28.22 32.31 -27.18
C ASN A 14 28.37 33.68 -27.86
N SER A 15 27.32 34.18 -28.52
CA SER A 15 27.27 35.50 -29.16
C SER A 15 27.04 36.66 -28.18
N VAL A 16 26.75 36.37 -26.91
CA VAL A 16 26.64 37.38 -25.84
C VAL A 16 28.04 37.80 -25.39
N ASP A 17 28.24 39.09 -25.15
CA ASP A 17 29.53 39.60 -24.71
C ASP A 17 29.87 39.14 -23.28
N VAL A 18 31.18 39.02 -23.02
CA VAL A 18 31.72 38.51 -21.75
C VAL A 18 31.17 39.30 -20.55
N GLN A 19 30.97 40.61 -20.67
CA GLN A 19 30.47 41.43 -19.56
C GLN A 19 29.05 41.02 -19.13
N LEU A 20 28.13 40.82 -20.08
CA LEU A 20 26.78 40.35 -19.78
C LEU A 20 26.78 38.87 -19.32
N GLN A 21 27.61 38.02 -19.92
CA GLN A 21 27.75 36.62 -19.47
C GLN A 21 28.25 36.51 -18.03
N THR A 22 29.28 37.26 -17.65
CA THR A 22 29.83 37.28 -16.28
C THR A 22 28.79 37.78 -15.29
N ALA A 23 28.12 38.91 -15.56
CA ALA A 23 27.08 39.43 -14.68
C ALA A 23 25.92 38.44 -14.50
N PHE A 24 25.52 37.74 -15.57
CA PHE A 24 24.50 36.70 -15.52
C PHE A 24 24.94 35.48 -14.72
N ASN A 25 26.19 35.05 -14.83
CA ASN A 25 26.76 33.91 -14.08
C ASN A 25 27.03 34.24 -12.60
N GLU A 26 27.27 35.50 -12.26
CA GLU A 26 27.43 35.95 -10.88
C GLU A 26 26.10 36.27 -10.18
N GLY A 27 24.98 36.33 -10.91
CA GLY A 27 23.65 36.63 -10.36
C GLY A 27 23.45 38.10 -10.02
N LEU A 28 24.16 39.00 -10.70
CA LEU A 28 24.03 40.46 -10.52
C LEU A 28 22.83 40.99 -11.30
N TRP A 29 21.62 40.58 -10.91
CA TRP A 29 20.38 40.79 -11.67
C TRP A 29 20.11 42.24 -12.09
N PRO A 30 20.29 43.27 -11.24
CA PRO A 30 20.12 44.66 -11.67
C PRO A 30 21.08 45.07 -12.80
N ASN A 31 22.33 44.57 -12.76
CA ASN A 31 23.32 44.82 -13.80
C ASN A 31 22.96 44.10 -15.10
N VAL A 32 22.47 42.87 -15.00
CA VAL A 32 21.98 42.09 -16.14
C VAL A 32 20.80 42.81 -16.82
N THR A 33 19.79 43.25 -16.06
CA THR A 33 18.63 43.98 -16.60
C THR A 33 19.06 45.23 -17.38
N ARG A 34 19.98 46.04 -16.82
CA ARG A 34 20.50 47.24 -17.47
C ARG A 34 21.28 46.92 -18.75
N LEU A 35 22.21 45.97 -18.68
CA LEU A 35 23.06 45.58 -19.81
C LEU A 35 22.21 44.96 -20.94
N ALA A 36 21.29 44.05 -20.59
CA ALA A 36 20.38 43.41 -21.54
C ALA A 36 19.47 44.44 -22.24
N ALA A 37 18.91 45.41 -21.51
CA ALA A 37 18.13 46.50 -22.08
C ALA A 37 18.95 47.37 -23.06
N GLN A 38 20.20 47.68 -22.70
CA GLN A 38 21.11 48.44 -23.57
C GLN A 38 21.42 47.67 -24.86
N ARG A 39 21.67 46.36 -24.76
CA ARG A 39 21.92 45.50 -25.93
C ARG A 39 20.68 45.33 -26.80
N PHE A 40 19.50 45.17 -26.20
CA PHE A 40 18.23 45.14 -26.93
C PHE A 40 17.99 46.45 -27.71
N LYS A 41 18.23 47.61 -27.08
CA LYS A 41 18.11 48.91 -27.74
C LYS A 41 19.06 49.04 -28.95
N ALA A 42 20.29 48.55 -28.81
CA ALA A 42 21.32 48.63 -29.84
C ALA A 42 21.12 47.65 -31.00
N LYS A 43 20.82 46.38 -30.70
CA LYS A 43 20.77 45.29 -31.69
C LYS A 43 19.37 44.92 -32.15
N LYS A 44 18.32 45.33 -31.41
CA LYS A 44 16.92 44.95 -31.63
C LYS A 44 16.69 43.43 -31.69
N ASP A 45 17.59 42.65 -31.11
CA ASP A 45 17.50 41.19 -31.06
C ASP A 45 16.64 40.76 -29.85
N PRO A 46 15.49 40.10 -30.07
CA PRO A 46 14.57 39.65 -29.02
C PRO A 46 15.21 38.79 -27.92
N TYR A 47 16.34 38.13 -28.21
CA TYR A 47 17.07 37.33 -27.23
C TYR A 47 17.54 38.17 -26.02
N TYR A 48 17.96 39.42 -26.24
CA TYR A 48 18.35 40.31 -25.13
C TYR A 48 17.16 40.79 -24.31
N GLU A 49 15.97 40.86 -24.90
CA GLU A 49 14.73 41.13 -24.17
C GLU A 49 14.38 39.94 -23.25
N ALA A 50 14.55 38.71 -23.75
CA ALA A 50 14.37 37.50 -22.95
C ALA A 50 15.34 37.44 -21.76
N ILE A 51 16.62 37.81 -21.95
CA ILE A 51 17.60 37.93 -20.86
C ILE A 51 17.15 38.97 -19.83
N ARG A 52 16.62 40.12 -20.28
CA ARG A 52 16.13 41.18 -19.40
C ARG A 52 14.97 40.69 -18.52
N ILE A 53 13.93 40.13 -19.14
CA ILE A 53 12.74 39.61 -18.44
C ILE A 53 13.11 38.47 -17.48
N CYS A 54 14.04 37.61 -17.89
CA CYS A 54 14.59 36.55 -17.05
C CYS A 54 15.31 37.10 -15.80
N ALA A 55 16.07 38.19 -15.94
CA ALA A 55 16.74 38.84 -14.82
C ALA A 55 15.76 39.60 -13.91
N GLU A 56 14.75 40.26 -14.49
CA GLU A 56 13.66 40.92 -13.76
C GLU A 56 12.91 39.92 -12.87
N SER A 57 12.70 38.68 -13.33
CA SER A 57 12.02 37.67 -12.52
C SER A 57 12.78 37.25 -11.26
N GLN A 58 14.06 37.61 -11.16
CA GLN A 58 14.92 37.34 -10.00
C GLN A 58 15.06 38.55 -9.06
N LEU A 59 14.43 39.69 -9.37
CA LEU A 59 14.37 40.87 -8.52
C LEU A 59 13.27 40.72 -7.46
N ASP A 60 13.27 41.57 -6.43
CA ASP A 60 12.42 41.38 -5.25
C ASP A 60 10.97 41.85 -5.42
N THR A 61 10.67 42.74 -6.38
CA THR A 61 9.32 43.30 -6.51
C THR A 61 8.35 42.34 -7.21
N VAL A 62 7.08 42.34 -6.77
CA VAL A 62 6.04 41.46 -7.34
C VAL A 62 5.82 41.74 -8.84
N THR A 63 5.87 43.00 -9.26
CA THR A 63 5.69 43.37 -10.67
C THR A 63 6.80 42.83 -11.56
N GLU A 64 8.06 42.88 -11.09
CA GLU A 64 9.22 42.33 -11.83
C GLU A 64 9.19 40.80 -11.84
N LYS A 65 8.84 40.16 -10.70
CA LYS A 65 8.65 38.70 -10.60
C LYS A 65 7.57 38.17 -11.54
N SER A 66 6.48 38.92 -11.74
CA SER A 66 5.38 38.51 -12.61
C SER A 66 5.58 38.91 -14.09
N ALA A 67 6.60 39.70 -14.43
CA ALA A 67 6.84 40.15 -15.81
C ALA A 67 7.01 38.99 -16.80
N VAL A 68 7.67 37.91 -16.37
CA VAL A 68 7.84 36.68 -17.17
C VAL A 68 6.51 35.98 -17.47
N VAL A 69 5.55 36.01 -16.53
CA VAL A 69 4.22 35.41 -16.71
C VAL A 69 3.48 36.10 -17.85
N PHE A 70 3.47 37.43 -17.84
CA PHE A 70 2.83 38.23 -18.88
C PHE A 70 3.52 38.09 -20.24
N ALA A 71 4.86 38.04 -20.25
CA ALA A 71 5.62 37.86 -21.49
C ALA A 71 5.29 36.51 -22.14
N VAL A 72 5.30 35.42 -21.37
CA VAL A 72 5.00 34.08 -21.88
C VAL A 72 3.55 33.97 -22.35
N ASP A 73 2.61 34.48 -21.56
CA ASP A 73 1.20 34.50 -21.91
C ASP A 73 0.93 35.30 -23.19
N ALA A 74 1.55 36.48 -23.37
CA ALA A 74 1.45 37.27 -24.60
C ALA A 74 1.94 36.47 -25.83
N MET A 75 3.07 35.77 -25.73
CA MET A 75 3.60 34.94 -26.82
C MET A 75 2.68 33.75 -27.15
N VAL A 76 2.02 33.17 -26.13
CA VAL A 76 1.03 32.11 -26.36
C VAL A 76 -0.17 32.64 -27.15
N ARG A 77 -0.68 33.83 -26.80
CA ARG A 77 -1.83 34.48 -27.46
C ARG A 77 -1.55 34.97 -28.88
N ASP A 78 -0.35 35.48 -29.14
CA ASP A 78 0.05 36.10 -30.41
C ASP A 78 0.20 35.10 -31.58
N LYS A 79 0.20 33.79 -31.28
CA LYS A 79 0.25 32.65 -32.25
C LYS A 79 1.43 32.63 -33.23
N THR A 80 2.24 33.68 -33.35
CA THR A 80 3.25 33.85 -34.41
C THR A 80 4.66 34.25 -33.94
N ALA A 81 4.90 34.56 -32.68
CA ALA A 81 6.25 34.74 -32.15
C ALA A 81 6.68 33.51 -31.34
N VAL A 82 7.55 32.67 -31.91
CA VAL A 82 8.25 31.65 -31.13
C VAL A 82 9.64 32.18 -30.82
N PRO A 83 10.02 32.33 -29.54
CA PRO A 83 11.37 32.71 -29.20
C PRO A 83 12.34 31.70 -29.83
N ASP A 84 13.53 32.16 -30.20
CA ASP A 84 14.60 31.22 -30.50
C ASP A 84 14.76 30.22 -29.34
N PHE A 85 15.34 29.04 -29.62
CA PHE A 85 15.38 27.94 -28.67
C PHE A 85 15.94 28.32 -27.28
N ASP A 86 16.98 29.15 -27.24
CA ASP A 86 17.62 29.57 -26.00
C ASP A 86 16.76 30.55 -25.19
N SER A 87 16.01 31.43 -25.87
CA SER A 87 15.01 32.30 -25.20
C SER A 87 13.93 31.47 -24.47
N ILE A 88 13.47 30.36 -25.05
CA ILE A 88 12.49 29.47 -24.39
C ILE A 88 13.08 28.89 -23.09
N LYS A 89 14.37 28.50 -23.10
CA LYS A 89 15.06 27.98 -21.90
C LYS A 89 15.19 29.04 -20.81
N LEU A 90 15.42 30.30 -21.18
CA LEU A 90 15.46 31.43 -20.23
C LEU A 90 14.09 31.64 -19.58
N TYR A 91 13.01 31.65 -20.37
CA TYR A 91 11.66 31.82 -19.84
C TYR A 91 11.21 30.65 -18.97
N GLU A 92 11.51 29.41 -19.36
CA GLU A 92 11.21 28.22 -18.55
C GLU A 92 11.92 28.26 -17.20
N TRP A 93 13.20 28.65 -17.18
CA TRP A 93 13.95 28.82 -15.93
C TRP A 93 13.39 29.96 -15.08
N ALA A 94 13.03 31.09 -15.71
CA ALA A 94 12.47 32.26 -15.03
C ALA A 94 11.07 32.04 -14.44
N LEU A 95 10.28 31.11 -14.98
CA LEU A 95 8.94 30.76 -14.51
C LEU A 95 8.91 29.84 -13.29
N ARG A 96 10.05 29.30 -12.85
CA ARG A 96 10.12 28.30 -11.76
C ARG A 96 9.43 28.77 -10.47
N ASP A 97 9.70 30.00 -10.07
CA ASP A 97 9.22 30.58 -8.81
C ASP A 97 8.17 31.68 -9.05
N ALA A 98 7.56 31.70 -10.24
CA ALA A 98 6.61 32.73 -10.62
C ALA A 98 5.25 32.55 -9.92
N ALA A 99 4.66 33.67 -9.51
CA ALA A 99 3.31 33.73 -8.97
C ALA A 99 2.45 34.69 -9.82
N PRO A 100 1.27 34.24 -10.32
CA PRO A 100 0.71 32.90 -10.22
C PRO A 100 1.47 31.87 -11.09
N PRO A 101 1.48 30.58 -10.72
CA PRO A 101 2.10 29.53 -11.52
C PRO A 101 1.34 29.35 -12.85
N LEU A 102 2.08 29.22 -13.95
CA LEU A 102 1.50 28.90 -15.26
C LEU A 102 1.43 27.38 -15.46
N ASP A 103 0.35 26.90 -16.05
CA ASP A 103 0.27 25.53 -16.54
C ASP A 103 1.26 25.37 -17.70
N PHE A 104 2.27 24.51 -17.49
CA PHE A 104 3.31 24.22 -18.47
C PHE A 104 2.72 23.80 -19.82
N SER A 105 1.66 22.97 -19.81
CA SER A 105 1.04 22.43 -21.02
C SER A 105 0.33 23.49 -21.85
N GLN A 106 -0.09 24.59 -21.22
CA GLN A 106 -0.76 25.73 -21.86
C GLN A 106 0.18 26.91 -22.14
N SER A 107 1.44 26.84 -21.68
CA SER A 107 2.42 27.93 -21.76
C SER A 107 3.71 27.50 -22.48
N ILE A 108 4.76 27.13 -21.74
CA ILE A 108 6.07 26.75 -22.28
C ILE A 108 5.96 25.55 -23.23
N GLY A 109 5.13 24.55 -22.90
CA GLY A 109 4.88 23.39 -23.75
C GLY A 109 4.39 23.80 -25.15
N VAL A 110 3.47 24.76 -25.21
CA VAL A 110 2.94 25.30 -26.47
C VAL A 110 4.04 25.99 -27.29
N LEU A 111 4.89 26.81 -26.63
CA LEU A 111 6.01 27.48 -27.29
C LEU A 111 7.02 26.46 -27.85
N ARG A 112 7.33 25.40 -27.08
CA ARG A 112 8.22 24.31 -27.51
C ARG A 112 7.64 23.53 -28.69
N ALA A 113 6.34 23.21 -28.68
CA ALA A 113 5.67 22.53 -29.78
C ALA A 113 5.66 23.37 -31.07
N ARG A 114 5.34 24.66 -30.97
CA ARG A 114 5.39 25.59 -32.11
C ARG A 114 6.81 25.74 -32.65
N TRP A 115 7.81 25.83 -31.77
CA TRP A 115 9.22 25.90 -32.16
C TRP A 115 9.65 24.66 -32.94
N ALA A 116 9.33 23.47 -32.43
CA ALA A 116 9.65 22.21 -33.07
C ALA A 116 8.99 22.08 -34.46
N LYS A 117 7.74 22.52 -34.58
CA LYS A 117 7.00 22.53 -35.85
C LYS A 117 7.63 23.46 -36.88
N ALA A 118 8.15 24.61 -36.45
CA ALA A 118 8.86 25.55 -37.33
C ALA A 118 10.26 25.05 -37.71
N ASN A 119 10.90 24.21 -36.87
CA ASN A 119 12.28 23.76 -37.03
C ASN A 119 12.43 22.22 -37.01
N PRO A 120 11.68 21.47 -37.84
CA PRO A 120 11.52 20.01 -37.68
C PRO A 120 12.82 19.21 -37.89
N THR A 121 13.80 19.76 -38.62
CA THR A 121 15.09 19.12 -38.89
C THR A 121 16.17 19.43 -37.86
N SER A 122 15.90 20.34 -36.92
CA SER A 122 16.87 20.77 -35.91
C SER A 122 17.13 19.69 -34.85
N PRO A 123 18.37 19.52 -34.37
CA PRO A 123 18.66 18.59 -33.27
C PRO A 123 17.97 18.99 -31.96
N HIS A 124 17.67 20.28 -31.74
CA HIS A 124 17.02 20.74 -30.50
C HIS A 124 15.53 20.33 -30.38
N VAL A 125 14.93 19.75 -31.43
CA VAL A 125 13.57 19.18 -31.34
C VAL A 125 13.52 18.07 -30.28
N VAL A 126 14.59 17.29 -30.14
CA VAL A 126 14.71 16.26 -29.10
C VAL A 126 14.78 16.89 -27.70
N GLU A 127 15.45 18.03 -27.56
CA GLU A 127 15.46 18.78 -26.28
C GLU A 127 14.08 19.34 -25.93
N CYS A 128 13.32 19.84 -26.92
CA CYS A 128 11.93 20.24 -26.72
C CYS A 128 11.05 19.06 -26.28
N LEU A 129 11.20 17.91 -26.93
CA LEU A 129 10.48 16.69 -26.54
C LEU A 129 10.82 16.28 -25.11
N LYS A 130 12.12 16.22 -24.78
CA LYS A 130 12.61 15.89 -23.45
C LYS A 130 12.02 16.81 -22.38
N ALA A 131 12.02 18.12 -22.62
CA ALA A 131 11.46 19.08 -21.67
C ALA A 131 9.96 18.84 -21.42
N CYS A 132 9.16 18.64 -22.48
CA CYS A 132 7.74 18.32 -22.33
C CYS A 132 7.50 16.98 -21.61
N VAL A 133 8.28 15.94 -21.92
CA VAL A 133 8.19 14.64 -21.23
C VAL A 133 8.53 14.76 -19.74
N LEU A 134 9.58 15.50 -19.38
CA LEU A 134 9.97 15.73 -17.98
C LEU A 134 8.99 16.63 -17.22
N ALA A 135 8.30 17.53 -17.91
CA ALA A 135 7.18 18.29 -17.36
C ALA A 135 5.87 17.47 -17.29
N TRP A 136 5.87 16.23 -17.81
CA TRP A 136 4.70 15.36 -17.99
C TRP A 136 3.59 15.99 -18.82
N ASP A 137 3.96 16.81 -19.81
CA ASP A 137 3.07 17.44 -20.78
C ASP A 137 2.91 16.55 -22.00
N LEU A 138 1.98 15.59 -21.91
CA LEU A 138 1.76 14.59 -22.95
C LEU A 138 1.13 15.20 -24.21
N VAL A 139 0.37 16.29 -24.07
CA VAL A 139 -0.29 16.98 -25.19
C VAL A 139 0.75 17.54 -26.15
N ASN A 140 1.69 18.36 -25.65
CA ASN A 140 2.72 18.93 -26.52
C ASN A 140 3.82 17.93 -26.85
N ALA A 141 4.15 17.00 -25.94
CA ALA A 141 5.11 15.93 -26.24
C ALA A 141 4.67 15.08 -27.43
N GLN A 142 3.39 14.71 -27.52
CA GLN A 142 2.84 13.96 -28.66
C GLN A 142 2.99 14.75 -29.97
N GLN A 143 2.67 16.05 -29.97
CA GLN A 143 2.81 16.90 -31.17
C GLN A 143 4.27 17.03 -31.63
N ILE A 144 5.18 17.20 -30.67
CA ILE A 144 6.62 17.30 -30.94
C ILE A 144 7.14 15.96 -31.48
N ALA A 145 6.75 14.84 -30.89
CA ALA A 145 7.16 13.51 -31.35
C ALA A 145 6.66 13.22 -32.77
N ALA A 146 5.40 13.55 -33.09
CA ALA A 146 4.86 13.42 -34.44
C ALA A 146 5.57 14.33 -35.46
N THR A 147 6.00 15.52 -35.04
CA THR A 147 6.80 16.43 -35.87
C THR A 147 8.20 15.88 -36.11
N LEU A 148 8.83 15.33 -35.07
CA LEU A 148 10.15 14.73 -35.13
C LEU A 148 10.18 13.52 -36.06
N ASP A 149 9.17 12.64 -35.98
CA ASP A 149 9.03 11.48 -36.84
C ASP A 149 8.92 11.88 -38.32
N LYS A 150 8.08 12.88 -38.64
CA LYS A 150 7.91 13.39 -40.01
C LYS A 150 9.10 14.17 -40.54
N GLY A 151 9.74 14.97 -39.69
CA GLY A 151 10.85 15.84 -40.06
C GLY A 151 12.19 15.13 -40.20
N GLN A 152 12.33 13.96 -39.55
CA GLN A 152 13.57 13.19 -39.51
C GLN A 152 13.30 11.69 -39.68
N PRO A 153 12.66 11.27 -40.78
CA PRO A 153 12.27 9.88 -40.99
C PRO A 153 13.51 8.98 -41.03
N GLY A 154 13.45 7.84 -40.35
CA GLY A 154 14.52 6.83 -40.34
C GLY A 154 15.78 7.19 -39.53
N LYS A 155 15.91 8.42 -39.01
CA LYS A 155 16.98 8.76 -38.06
C LYS A 155 16.75 8.05 -36.72
N ASN A 156 17.81 7.97 -35.90
CA ASN A 156 17.77 7.32 -34.58
C ASN A 156 17.27 5.86 -34.64
N ASN A 157 17.65 5.12 -35.69
CA ASN A 157 17.23 3.73 -35.95
C ASN A 157 15.68 3.52 -35.98
N GLY A 158 14.93 4.57 -36.31
CA GLY A 158 13.46 4.53 -36.31
C GLY A 158 12.80 4.67 -34.94
N LYS A 159 13.55 4.94 -33.87
CA LYS A 159 13.00 5.17 -32.51
C LYS A 159 12.02 6.35 -32.46
N ASN A 160 12.22 7.38 -33.29
CA ASN A 160 11.33 8.55 -33.35
C ASN A 160 9.87 8.16 -33.65
N THR A 161 9.67 7.18 -34.54
CA THR A 161 8.34 6.64 -34.87
C THR A 161 7.69 6.01 -33.64
N PHE A 162 8.43 5.20 -32.90
CA PHE A 162 7.91 4.55 -31.69
C PHE A 162 7.74 5.52 -30.52
N TRP A 163 8.57 6.56 -30.38
CA TRP A 163 8.32 7.65 -29.44
C TRP A 163 6.97 8.33 -29.73
N SER A 164 6.69 8.61 -31.00
CA SER A 164 5.40 9.18 -31.42
C SER A 164 4.23 8.25 -31.11
N ILE A 165 4.35 6.96 -31.40
CA ILE A 165 3.31 5.95 -31.11
C ILE A 165 3.07 5.85 -29.60
N THR A 166 4.13 5.65 -28.80
CA THR A 166 4.05 5.51 -27.35
C THR A 166 3.44 6.75 -26.70
N LEU A 167 3.84 7.96 -27.10
CA LEU A 167 3.25 9.20 -26.58
C LEU A 167 1.81 9.41 -27.02
N THR A 168 1.45 8.99 -28.23
CA THR A 168 0.05 9.01 -28.69
C THR A 168 -0.81 8.07 -27.84
N HIS A 169 -0.31 6.87 -27.53
CA HIS A 169 -0.99 5.93 -26.66
C HIS A 169 -1.08 6.44 -25.21
N LEU A 170 0.02 6.90 -24.62
CA LEU A 170 0.05 7.48 -23.27
C LEU A 170 -0.93 8.65 -23.13
N LEU A 171 -0.99 9.54 -24.13
CA LEU A 171 -1.96 10.62 -24.15
C LEU A 171 -3.39 10.07 -24.17
N SER A 172 -3.69 9.07 -25.00
CA SER A 172 -5.04 8.49 -25.12
C SER A 172 -5.61 7.94 -23.82
N ILE A 173 -4.75 7.45 -22.91
CA ILE A 173 -5.14 6.91 -21.60
C ILE A 173 -4.95 7.93 -20.46
N SER A 174 -4.45 9.12 -20.76
CA SER A 174 -4.20 10.18 -19.78
C SER A 174 -5.44 11.06 -19.58
N PRO A 175 -5.66 11.61 -18.37
CA PRO A 175 -6.66 12.66 -18.15
C PRO A 175 -6.38 13.95 -18.94
N GLN A 176 -5.16 14.14 -19.46
CA GLN A 176 -4.82 15.30 -20.30
C GLN A 176 -5.46 15.24 -21.70
N CYS A 177 -5.93 14.07 -22.13
CA CYS A 177 -6.58 13.95 -23.43
C CYS A 177 -8.07 14.31 -23.33
N PRO A 178 -8.57 15.22 -24.20
CA PRO A 178 -10.00 15.47 -24.31
C PRO A 178 -10.78 14.18 -24.56
N GLU A 179 -11.93 14.02 -23.92
CA GLU A 179 -12.70 12.77 -23.93
C GLU A 179 -13.06 12.30 -25.35
N ASN A 180 -13.43 13.25 -26.22
CA ASN A 180 -13.74 13.00 -27.63
C ASN A 180 -12.52 12.56 -28.47
N MET A 181 -11.30 12.82 -28.00
CA MET A 181 -10.05 12.50 -28.70
C MET A 181 -9.40 11.21 -28.21
N LYS A 182 -9.76 10.70 -27.02
CA LYS A 182 -9.17 9.49 -26.42
C LYS A 182 -9.28 8.29 -27.37
N VAL A 183 -10.49 8.03 -27.86
CA VAL A 183 -10.76 6.93 -28.81
C VAL A 183 -9.96 7.10 -30.10
N MET A 184 -9.86 8.33 -30.62
CA MET A 184 -9.12 8.60 -31.86
C MET A 184 -7.62 8.32 -31.69
N PHE A 185 -6.99 8.83 -30.63
CA PHE A 185 -5.55 8.61 -30.40
C PHE A 185 -5.24 7.15 -30.04
N GLY A 186 -6.12 6.49 -29.28
CA GLY A 186 -6.02 5.05 -29.03
C GLY A 186 -6.06 4.25 -30.34
N LYS A 187 -7.04 4.54 -31.21
CA LYS A 187 -7.15 3.90 -32.53
C LYS A 187 -5.95 4.22 -33.43
N LEU A 188 -5.46 5.46 -33.44
CA LEU A 188 -4.32 5.88 -34.25
C LEU A 188 -3.05 5.12 -33.88
N SER A 189 -2.71 5.09 -32.59
CA SER A 189 -1.52 4.37 -32.10
C SER A 189 -1.60 2.87 -32.42
N ARG A 190 -2.77 2.26 -32.20
CA ARG A 190 -3.03 0.86 -32.58
C ARG A 190 -2.86 0.62 -34.09
N MET A 191 -3.48 1.44 -34.95
CA MET A 191 -3.36 1.30 -36.41
C MET A 191 -1.92 1.45 -36.91
N GLN A 192 -1.14 2.36 -36.31
CA GLN A 192 0.28 2.53 -36.64
C GLN A 192 1.10 1.28 -36.30
N LEU A 193 0.83 0.65 -35.15
CA LEU A 193 1.49 -0.59 -34.75
C LEU A 193 1.03 -1.78 -35.60
N GLU A 194 -0.27 -1.89 -35.93
CA GLU A 194 -0.79 -2.92 -36.83
C GLU A 194 -0.13 -2.85 -38.21
N LYS A 195 0.05 -1.64 -38.75
CA LYS A 195 0.77 -1.43 -40.00
C LYS A 195 2.24 -1.90 -39.89
N ALA A 196 2.92 -1.55 -38.81
CA ALA A 196 4.30 -2.00 -38.58
C ALA A 196 4.39 -3.52 -38.40
N ALA A 197 3.40 -4.14 -37.77
CA ALA A 197 3.28 -5.58 -37.61
C ALA A 197 3.08 -6.28 -38.96
N THR A 198 2.22 -5.75 -39.84
CA THR A 198 2.05 -6.29 -41.20
C THR A 198 3.34 -6.20 -42.02
N ILE A 199 4.09 -5.10 -41.91
CA ILE A 199 5.39 -4.96 -42.59
C ILE A 199 6.41 -5.98 -42.04
N ALA A 200 6.41 -6.25 -40.73
CA ALA A 200 7.32 -7.25 -40.14
C ALA A 200 6.98 -8.69 -40.57
N ALA A 201 5.70 -8.98 -40.82
CA ALA A 201 5.25 -10.31 -41.23
C ALA A 201 5.50 -10.60 -42.73
N ASP A 202 5.60 -9.57 -43.58
CA ASP A 202 5.87 -9.72 -45.01
C ASP A 202 7.29 -9.28 -45.38
N ALA A 203 8.16 -10.24 -45.69
CA ALA A 203 9.54 -9.98 -46.09
C ALA A 203 9.68 -9.12 -47.37
N LYS A 204 8.61 -8.97 -48.18
CA LYS A 204 8.58 -8.13 -49.39
C LYS A 204 8.07 -6.71 -49.11
N ALA A 205 7.51 -6.46 -47.94
CA ALA A 205 6.96 -5.16 -47.60
C ALA A 205 8.06 -4.11 -47.39
N THR A 206 7.85 -2.91 -47.92
CA THR A 206 8.77 -1.78 -47.76
C THR A 206 8.30 -0.87 -46.62
N GLY A 207 9.22 -0.45 -45.74
CA GLY A 207 8.93 0.46 -44.63
C GLY A 207 9.56 0.04 -43.30
N ARG A 208 9.18 0.71 -42.22
CA ARG A 208 9.62 0.36 -40.86
C ARG A 208 8.62 -0.61 -40.24
N GLY A 209 8.91 -1.91 -40.31
CA GLY A 209 8.22 -2.94 -39.53
C GLY A 209 8.72 -2.99 -38.08
N LEU A 210 8.16 -3.88 -37.25
CA LEU A 210 8.68 -4.20 -35.91
C LEU A 210 9.99 -5.00 -36.03
N ARG A 211 11.03 -4.64 -35.26
CA ARG A 211 12.37 -5.27 -35.30
C ARG A 211 12.84 -5.72 -33.93
N GLU A 212 12.70 -4.86 -32.94
CA GLU A 212 13.17 -5.10 -31.58
C GLU A 212 12.08 -5.75 -30.71
N GLU A 213 12.49 -6.49 -29.67
CA GLU A 213 11.56 -7.13 -28.73
C GLU A 213 10.58 -6.14 -28.11
N GLU A 214 11.06 -4.97 -27.67
CA GLU A 214 10.22 -3.93 -27.06
C GLU A 214 9.19 -3.33 -28.04
N GLU A 215 9.47 -3.31 -29.34
CA GLU A 215 8.52 -2.85 -30.35
C GLU A 215 7.38 -3.86 -30.53
N ILE A 216 7.71 -5.15 -30.46
CA ILE A 216 6.74 -6.25 -30.51
C ILE A 216 5.91 -6.26 -29.22
N ASN A 217 6.53 -6.13 -28.05
CA ASN A 217 5.83 -6.04 -26.77
C ASN A 217 4.88 -4.84 -26.72
N LEU A 218 5.30 -3.67 -27.21
CA LEU A 218 4.44 -2.49 -27.32
C LEU A 218 3.23 -2.75 -28.24
N TYR A 219 3.42 -3.42 -29.38
CA TYR A 219 2.32 -3.78 -30.27
C TYR A 219 1.27 -4.62 -29.53
N TYR A 220 1.67 -5.68 -28.85
CA TYR A 220 0.73 -6.54 -28.14
C TYR A 220 0.05 -5.83 -26.96
N HIS A 221 0.78 -4.98 -26.23
CA HIS A 221 0.22 -4.20 -25.13
C HIS A 221 -0.88 -3.23 -25.61
N VAL A 222 -0.68 -2.57 -26.76
CA VAL A 222 -1.63 -1.58 -27.31
C VAL A 222 -2.77 -2.23 -28.11
N ALA A 223 -2.48 -3.27 -28.89
CA ALA A 223 -3.47 -3.94 -29.72
C ALA A 223 -4.38 -4.88 -28.91
N GLY A 224 -3.90 -5.37 -27.77
CA GLY A 224 -4.67 -6.16 -26.82
C GLY A 224 -5.04 -7.55 -27.33
N LYS A 225 -6.12 -8.11 -26.77
CA LYS A 225 -6.59 -9.49 -26.98
C LYS A 225 -6.62 -9.95 -28.44
N GLU A 226 -7.15 -9.13 -29.34
CA GLU A 226 -7.32 -9.50 -30.75
C GLU A 226 -5.98 -9.79 -31.45
N ALA A 227 -4.92 -9.07 -31.08
CA ALA A 227 -3.58 -9.31 -31.62
C ALA A 227 -3.01 -10.65 -31.16
N TYR A 228 -3.21 -11.02 -29.90
CA TYR A 228 -2.78 -12.33 -29.38
C TYR A 228 -3.47 -13.46 -30.11
N ILE A 229 -4.80 -13.42 -30.26
CA ILE A 229 -5.56 -14.47 -30.95
C ILE A 229 -5.11 -14.60 -32.41
N LYS A 230 -4.99 -13.47 -33.13
CA LYS A 230 -4.51 -13.46 -34.52
C LYS A 230 -3.08 -14.01 -34.65
N SER A 231 -2.23 -13.79 -33.65
CA SER A 231 -0.84 -14.28 -33.69
C SER A 231 -0.73 -15.79 -33.58
N LEU A 232 -1.72 -16.45 -32.98
CA LEU A 232 -1.72 -17.90 -32.74
C LEU A 232 -2.30 -18.70 -33.92
N SER A 233 -3.02 -18.03 -34.84
CA SER A 233 -3.58 -18.67 -36.04
C SER A 233 -2.67 -18.62 -37.28
N VAL A 234 -1.56 -17.88 -37.23
CA VAL A 234 -0.65 -17.69 -38.37
C VAL A 234 0.74 -18.25 -38.04
N GLU A 235 1.01 -19.48 -38.50
CA GLU A 235 2.32 -20.11 -38.36
C GLU A 235 3.42 -19.38 -39.14
N GLY A 236 4.64 -19.38 -38.62
CA GLY A 236 5.81 -18.78 -39.28
C GLY A 236 5.85 -17.25 -39.28
N ASN A 237 4.89 -16.58 -38.63
CA ASN A 237 4.93 -15.13 -38.46
C ASN A 237 6.06 -14.75 -37.48
N PRO A 238 7.09 -14.00 -37.90
CA PRO A 238 8.26 -13.70 -37.06
C PRO A 238 7.92 -12.94 -35.79
N ILE A 239 6.80 -12.19 -35.75
CA ILE A 239 6.32 -11.46 -34.57
C ILE A 239 5.25 -12.21 -33.77
N GLY A 240 4.91 -13.44 -34.17
CA GLY A 240 3.91 -14.28 -33.51
C GLY A 240 4.39 -14.76 -32.13
N VAL A 241 3.47 -14.94 -31.18
CA VAL A 241 3.78 -15.31 -29.79
C VAL A 241 4.67 -16.55 -29.70
N LEU A 242 4.33 -17.62 -30.42
CA LEU A 242 5.09 -18.88 -30.38
C LEU A 242 6.45 -18.77 -31.10
N GLU A 243 6.58 -17.94 -32.14
CA GLU A 243 7.86 -17.69 -32.81
C GLU A 243 8.80 -16.86 -31.92
N GLN A 244 8.27 -15.85 -31.23
CA GLN A 244 9.01 -15.09 -30.22
C GLN A 244 9.46 -16.00 -29.07
N PHE A 245 8.58 -16.87 -28.60
CA PHE A 245 8.93 -17.89 -27.62
C PHE A 245 10.04 -18.81 -28.12
N LYS A 246 10.01 -19.25 -29.39
CA LYS A 246 11.07 -20.11 -29.95
C LYS A 246 12.45 -19.44 -29.93
N GLN A 247 12.52 -18.11 -29.96
CA GLN A 247 13.75 -17.30 -29.84
C GLN A 247 14.22 -17.09 -28.40
N GLY A 248 13.53 -17.65 -27.39
CA GLY A 248 13.86 -17.48 -25.98
C GLY A 248 13.06 -16.41 -25.25
N ARG A 249 12.17 -15.68 -25.95
CA ARG A 249 11.40 -14.56 -25.38
C ARG A 249 10.10 -15.06 -24.75
N LYS A 250 10.09 -15.19 -23.41
CA LYS A 250 8.96 -15.79 -22.67
C LYS A 250 7.83 -14.82 -22.32
N HIS A 251 8.11 -13.53 -22.26
CA HIS A 251 7.19 -12.52 -21.74
C HIS A 251 5.85 -12.49 -22.51
N LEU A 252 5.91 -12.47 -23.85
CA LEU A 252 4.72 -12.47 -24.71
C LEU A 252 3.86 -13.72 -24.55
N LEU A 253 4.49 -14.89 -24.35
CA LEU A 253 3.75 -16.12 -24.09
C LEU A 253 2.95 -15.99 -22.79
N GLN A 254 3.57 -15.51 -21.71
CA GLN A 254 2.87 -15.33 -20.43
C GLN A 254 1.71 -14.33 -20.52
N GLN A 255 1.92 -13.17 -21.14
CA GLN A 255 0.86 -12.17 -21.33
C GLN A 255 -0.27 -12.67 -22.24
N SER A 256 0.06 -13.45 -23.28
CA SER A 256 -0.96 -14.05 -24.15
C SER A 256 -1.84 -15.03 -23.37
N LEU A 257 -1.25 -15.87 -22.52
CA LEU A 257 -1.97 -16.84 -21.71
C LEU A 257 -2.86 -16.16 -20.65
N GLU A 258 -2.36 -15.11 -19.99
CA GLU A 258 -3.18 -14.25 -19.10
C GLU A 258 -4.42 -13.72 -19.82
N THR A 259 -4.22 -13.12 -20.99
CA THR A 259 -5.29 -12.51 -21.78
C THR A 259 -6.33 -13.54 -22.24
N LEU A 260 -5.89 -14.74 -22.63
CA LEU A 260 -6.78 -15.83 -23.05
C LEU A 260 -7.56 -16.44 -21.87
N VAL A 261 -6.94 -16.51 -20.69
CA VAL A 261 -7.61 -16.95 -19.45
C VAL A 261 -8.71 -15.97 -19.05
N GLU A 262 -8.43 -14.66 -19.09
CA GLU A 262 -9.45 -13.62 -18.84
C GLU A 262 -10.59 -13.67 -19.85
N ALA A 263 -10.29 -14.07 -21.09
CA ALA A 263 -11.26 -14.27 -22.15
C ALA A 263 -12.10 -15.55 -22.03
N GLY A 264 -11.72 -16.49 -21.17
CA GLY A 264 -12.33 -17.82 -21.08
C GLY A 264 -12.08 -18.72 -22.29
N ASP A 265 -11.07 -18.42 -23.12
CA ASP A 265 -10.73 -19.19 -24.32
C ASP A 265 -9.81 -20.37 -23.97
N TRP A 266 -10.37 -21.36 -23.29
CA TRP A 266 -9.61 -22.49 -22.73
C TRP A 266 -9.03 -23.43 -23.78
N GLU A 267 -9.64 -23.53 -24.96
CA GLU A 267 -9.13 -24.31 -26.09
C GLU A 267 -7.81 -23.71 -26.62
N THR A 268 -7.76 -22.39 -26.80
CA THR A 268 -6.55 -21.71 -27.23
C THR A 268 -5.47 -21.75 -26.14
N VAL A 269 -5.85 -21.62 -24.85
CA VAL A 269 -4.91 -21.81 -23.73
C VAL A 269 -4.28 -23.21 -23.76
N TYR A 270 -5.12 -24.25 -23.90
CA TYR A 270 -4.67 -25.65 -23.95
C TYR A 270 -3.69 -25.89 -25.08
N SER A 271 -4.08 -25.52 -26.31
CA SER A 271 -3.25 -25.71 -27.50
C SER A 271 -1.94 -24.92 -27.44
N THR A 272 -1.95 -23.70 -26.89
CA THR A 272 -0.76 -22.85 -26.74
C THR A 272 0.22 -23.42 -25.72
N CYS A 273 -0.27 -23.84 -24.54
CA CYS A 273 0.57 -24.49 -23.52
C CYS A 273 1.18 -25.78 -24.06
N ARG A 274 0.38 -26.60 -24.74
CA ARG A 274 0.81 -27.84 -25.38
C ARG A 274 1.96 -27.61 -26.37
N GLN A 275 1.80 -26.63 -27.26
CA GLN A 275 2.84 -26.30 -28.25
C GLN A 275 4.13 -25.81 -27.59
N ALA A 276 4.02 -24.96 -26.57
CA ALA A 276 5.18 -24.44 -25.85
C ALA A 276 5.94 -25.55 -25.10
N LEU A 277 5.22 -26.46 -24.42
CA LEU A 277 5.80 -27.57 -23.64
C LEU A 277 6.32 -28.73 -24.51
N ARG A 278 5.83 -28.89 -25.75
CA ARG A 278 6.33 -29.91 -26.70
C ARG A 278 7.61 -29.50 -27.42
N LYS A 279 8.09 -28.26 -27.25
CA LYS A 279 9.35 -27.79 -27.85
C LYS A 279 10.50 -28.70 -27.40
N VAL A 280 11.34 -29.12 -28.35
CA VAL A 280 12.59 -29.83 -28.09
C VAL A 280 13.80 -28.89 -28.19
N ASP A 281 14.88 -29.25 -27.50
CA ASP A 281 16.18 -28.59 -27.65
C ASP A 281 16.98 -29.16 -28.85
N GLY A 282 18.22 -28.70 -29.02
CA GLY A 282 19.09 -29.13 -30.12
C GLY A 282 19.45 -30.63 -30.10
N ASP A 283 19.31 -31.29 -28.94
CA ASP A 283 19.59 -32.71 -28.76
C ASP A 283 18.33 -33.58 -28.89
N GLY A 284 17.19 -32.98 -29.26
CA GLY A 284 15.89 -33.67 -29.36
C GLY A 284 15.25 -33.99 -28.01
N LYS A 285 15.78 -33.46 -26.90
CA LYS A 285 15.22 -33.59 -25.55
C LYS A 285 14.17 -32.50 -25.30
N PRO A 286 13.25 -32.68 -24.34
CA PRO A 286 12.25 -31.66 -24.05
C PRO A 286 12.90 -30.36 -23.54
N SER A 287 12.49 -29.23 -24.10
CA SER A 287 13.02 -27.91 -23.76
C SER A 287 12.44 -27.41 -22.44
N PHE A 288 13.31 -26.98 -21.53
CA PHE A 288 12.90 -26.36 -20.27
C PHE A 288 12.51 -24.87 -20.39
N LEU A 289 12.43 -24.35 -21.63
CA LEU A 289 12.09 -22.95 -21.88
C LEU A 289 10.66 -22.62 -21.43
N ALA A 290 9.68 -23.50 -21.66
CA ALA A 290 8.29 -23.35 -21.19
C ALA A 290 8.04 -24.04 -19.84
N PHE A 291 9.06 -24.63 -19.22
CA PHE A 291 8.88 -25.47 -18.04
C PHE A 291 8.82 -24.62 -16.76
N ASP A 292 7.68 -23.95 -16.60
CA ASP A 292 7.30 -23.10 -15.48
C ASP A 292 5.98 -23.61 -14.87
N MET A 293 5.84 -23.55 -13.55
CA MET A 293 4.65 -24.05 -12.86
C MET A 293 3.38 -23.30 -13.27
N ARG A 294 3.49 -22.03 -13.65
CA ARG A 294 2.35 -21.28 -14.17
C ARG A 294 1.81 -21.90 -15.46
N ILE A 295 2.67 -22.26 -16.39
CA ILE A 295 2.29 -22.87 -17.67
C ILE A 295 1.71 -24.27 -17.42
N TRP A 296 2.30 -25.06 -16.52
CA TRP A 296 1.76 -26.37 -16.15
C TRP A 296 0.38 -26.30 -15.50
N LYS A 297 0.18 -25.42 -14.50
CA LYS A 297 -1.13 -25.20 -13.87
C LYS A 297 -2.18 -24.79 -14.91
N LEU A 298 -1.83 -23.91 -15.86
CA LEU A 298 -2.72 -23.52 -16.95
C LEU A 298 -3.00 -24.68 -17.92
N PHE A 299 -1.99 -25.47 -18.28
CA PHE A 299 -2.16 -26.61 -19.19
C PHE A 299 -3.13 -27.64 -18.59
N VAL A 300 -2.90 -28.04 -17.34
CA VAL A 300 -3.77 -28.97 -16.59
C VAL A 300 -5.19 -28.40 -16.44
N LYS A 301 -5.32 -27.14 -15.99
CA LYS A 301 -6.63 -26.50 -15.84
C LYS A 301 -7.38 -26.38 -17.17
N SER A 302 -6.70 -26.06 -18.26
CA SER A 302 -7.33 -25.96 -19.58
C SER A 302 -7.73 -27.33 -20.14
N ALA A 303 -7.06 -28.41 -19.75
CA ALA A 303 -7.42 -29.78 -20.09
C ALA A 303 -8.77 -30.19 -19.47
N SER A 304 -9.04 -29.77 -18.23
CA SER A 304 -10.34 -30.02 -17.57
C SER A 304 -11.52 -29.26 -18.18
N MET A 305 -11.25 -28.35 -19.12
CA MET A 305 -12.25 -27.54 -19.81
C MET A 305 -12.44 -27.97 -21.28
N GLN A 306 -11.76 -29.02 -21.74
CA GLN A 306 -11.90 -29.56 -23.10
C GLN A 306 -13.19 -30.39 -23.25
N GLY A 307 -13.67 -30.54 -24.48
CA GLY A 307 -14.84 -31.37 -24.79
C GLY A 307 -14.61 -32.86 -24.49
N ASP A 308 -13.40 -33.36 -24.77
CA ASP A 308 -12.95 -34.69 -24.37
C ASP A 308 -11.86 -34.56 -23.29
N VAL A 309 -12.30 -34.57 -22.04
CA VAL A 309 -11.44 -34.36 -20.87
C VAL A 309 -10.44 -35.52 -20.71
N GLU A 310 -10.86 -36.77 -20.94
CA GLU A 310 -9.98 -37.92 -20.73
C GLU A 310 -8.84 -37.97 -21.76
N ALA A 311 -9.15 -37.68 -23.03
CA ALA A 311 -8.12 -37.58 -24.07
C ALA A 311 -7.15 -36.41 -23.78
N ALA A 312 -7.67 -35.26 -23.32
CA ALA A 312 -6.84 -34.11 -22.99
C ALA A 312 -5.88 -34.41 -21.83
N PHE A 313 -6.35 -35.04 -20.75
CA PHE A 313 -5.49 -35.43 -19.63
C PHE A 313 -4.47 -36.51 -19.99
N THR A 314 -4.82 -37.44 -20.89
CA THR A 314 -3.88 -38.42 -21.44
C THR A 314 -2.74 -37.72 -22.18
N GLU A 315 -3.06 -36.73 -23.01
CA GLU A 315 -2.06 -35.93 -23.73
C GLU A 315 -1.18 -35.10 -22.78
N VAL A 316 -1.75 -34.52 -21.71
CA VAL A 316 -0.97 -33.83 -20.66
C VAL A 316 0.02 -34.80 -20.01
N GLN A 317 -0.43 -36.00 -19.66
CA GLN A 317 0.43 -37.03 -19.07
C GLN A 317 1.57 -37.42 -20.02
N GLU A 318 1.29 -37.64 -21.31
CA GLU A 318 2.33 -37.95 -22.31
C GLU A 318 3.39 -36.86 -22.41
N VAL A 319 2.98 -35.58 -22.42
CA VAL A 319 3.92 -34.45 -22.45
C VAL A 319 4.77 -34.43 -21.19
N LEU A 320 4.17 -34.62 -20.00
CA LEU A 320 4.90 -34.62 -18.74
C LEU A 320 5.88 -35.80 -18.63
N GLN A 321 5.51 -37.00 -19.11
CA GLN A 321 6.38 -38.18 -19.08
C GLN A 321 7.69 -37.97 -19.86
N LYS A 322 7.68 -37.15 -20.92
CA LYS A 322 8.93 -36.77 -21.62
C LYS A 322 9.89 -36.04 -20.69
N PHE A 323 9.40 -35.12 -19.84
CA PHE A 323 10.23 -34.44 -18.85
C PHE A 323 10.66 -35.37 -17.71
N VAL A 324 9.78 -36.26 -17.25
CA VAL A 324 10.11 -37.26 -16.22
C VAL A 324 11.27 -38.17 -16.69
N SER A 325 11.25 -38.60 -17.96
CA SER A 325 12.31 -39.47 -18.51
C SER A 325 13.72 -38.88 -18.46
N VAL A 326 13.85 -37.54 -18.43
CA VAL A 326 15.14 -36.85 -18.32
C VAL A 326 15.41 -36.29 -16.92
N GLN A 327 14.48 -36.47 -15.97
CA GLN A 327 14.52 -35.88 -14.63
C GLN A 327 15.84 -36.17 -13.90
N GLY A 328 16.40 -37.37 -14.01
CA GLY A 328 17.65 -37.74 -13.35
C GLY A 328 18.85 -36.84 -13.73
N THR A 329 18.84 -36.29 -14.94
CA THR A 329 19.98 -35.58 -15.56
C THR A 329 19.90 -34.06 -15.48
N VAL A 330 18.78 -33.50 -15.01
CA VAL A 330 18.57 -32.04 -15.00
C VAL A 330 18.90 -31.40 -13.64
N ALA A 331 19.03 -30.08 -13.64
CA ALA A 331 19.29 -29.30 -12.43
C ALA A 331 18.19 -29.51 -11.37
N PRO A 332 18.51 -29.40 -10.06
CA PRO A 332 17.56 -29.62 -8.96
C PRO A 332 16.25 -28.82 -9.07
N MET A 333 16.32 -27.57 -9.53
CA MET A 333 15.14 -26.72 -9.75
C MET A 333 14.12 -27.37 -10.70
N TYR A 334 14.58 -27.98 -11.79
CA TYR A 334 13.71 -28.66 -12.74
C TYR A 334 13.16 -29.98 -12.19
N LYS A 335 13.96 -30.71 -11.39
CA LYS A 335 13.48 -31.92 -10.70
C LYS A 335 12.29 -31.60 -9.79
N LYS A 336 12.39 -30.52 -9.02
CA LYS A 336 11.29 -30.03 -8.17
C LYS A 336 10.06 -29.65 -9.00
N ASN A 337 10.21 -28.85 -10.05
CA ASN A 337 9.07 -28.45 -10.88
C ASN A 337 8.41 -29.64 -11.59
N ILE A 338 9.17 -30.67 -11.97
CA ILE A 338 8.61 -31.94 -12.49
C ILE A 338 7.76 -32.62 -11.43
N GLY A 339 8.25 -32.71 -10.19
CA GLY A 339 7.48 -33.23 -9.06
C GLY A 339 6.18 -32.44 -8.80
N LEU A 340 6.23 -31.11 -8.86
CA LEU A 340 5.04 -30.27 -8.71
C LEU A 340 4.05 -30.42 -9.87
N ALA A 341 4.52 -30.55 -11.11
CA ALA A 341 3.65 -30.83 -12.25
C ALA A 341 2.98 -32.22 -12.14
N LEU A 342 3.67 -33.22 -11.59
CA LEU A 342 3.09 -34.54 -11.29
C LEU A 342 2.01 -34.44 -10.21
N LEU A 343 2.22 -33.64 -9.17
CA LEU A 343 1.20 -33.35 -8.16
C LEU A 343 -0.01 -32.64 -8.76
N GLU A 344 0.19 -31.57 -9.54
CA GLU A 344 -0.88 -30.84 -10.20
C GLU A 344 -1.74 -31.76 -11.07
N LEU A 345 -1.10 -32.63 -11.85
CA LEU A 345 -1.77 -33.64 -12.66
C LEU A 345 -2.56 -34.62 -11.78
N ALA A 346 -1.94 -35.20 -10.75
CA ALA A 346 -2.57 -36.18 -9.88
C ALA A 346 -3.81 -35.64 -9.15
N PHE A 347 -3.81 -34.36 -8.78
CA PHE A 347 -4.94 -33.72 -8.08
C PHE A 347 -6.06 -33.27 -9.03
N SER A 348 -5.73 -33.01 -10.29
CA SER A 348 -6.69 -32.49 -11.28
C SER A 348 -7.27 -33.56 -12.21
N SER A 349 -6.62 -34.72 -12.33
CA SER A 349 -7.05 -35.81 -13.21
C SER A 349 -8.45 -36.34 -12.85
N PRO A 350 -9.29 -36.65 -13.85
CA PRO A 350 -10.54 -37.38 -13.65
C PRO A 350 -10.32 -38.71 -12.90
N THR A 351 -11.26 -39.07 -12.03
CA THR A 351 -11.18 -40.31 -11.23
C THR A 351 -11.06 -41.57 -12.09
N SER A 352 -11.60 -41.56 -13.31
CA SER A 352 -11.50 -42.66 -14.28
C SER A 352 -10.07 -42.92 -14.78
N LEU A 353 -9.22 -41.89 -14.83
CA LEU A 353 -7.83 -41.98 -15.26
C LEU A 353 -6.86 -42.25 -14.10
N LEU A 354 -7.32 -42.09 -12.87
CA LEU A 354 -6.52 -42.40 -11.70
C LEU A 354 -6.44 -43.91 -11.51
N PRO A 355 -5.29 -44.44 -11.04
CA PRO A 355 -5.19 -45.84 -10.65
C PRO A 355 -6.31 -46.21 -9.65
N PRO A 356 -6.92 -47.41 -9.78
CA PRO A 356 -8.00 -47.82 -8.90
C PRO A 356 -7.54 -47.77 -7.44
N SER A 357 -8.46 -47.36 -6.55
CA SER A 357 -8.19 -47.30 -5.12
C SER A 357 -7.66 -48.64 -4.62
N LEU A 358 -6.56 -48.61 -3.87
CA LEU A 358 -5.88 -49.79 -3.33
C LEU A 358 -6.68 -50.52 -2.22
N GLY A 359 -7.92 -50.12 -1.97
CA GLY A 359 -8.81 -50.64 -0.94
C GLY A 359 -8.83 -49.78 0.34
N PRO A 360 -9.71 -50.09 1.30
CA PRO A 360 -9.80 -49.37 2.57
C PRO A 360 -8.49 -49.51 3.36
N GLY A 361 -7.99 -48.39 3.91
CA GLY A 361 -6.74 -48.35 4.70
C GLY A 361 -5.45 -48.29 3.87
N LYS A 362 -5.51 -48.05 2.56
CA LYS A 362 -4.36 -47.80 1.70
C LYS A 362 -4.34 -46.34 1.22
N PRO A 363 -3.17 -45.77 0.90
CA PRO A 363 -3.10 -44.38 0.43
C PRO A 363 -3.76 -44.26 -0.94
N SER A 364 -4.47 -43.16 -1.17
CA SER A 364 -4.91 -42.80 -2.51
C SER A 364 -3.72 -42.44 -3.39
N TYR A 365 -3.90 -42.47 -4.71
CA TYR A 365 -2.84 -42.05 -5.65
C TYR A 365 -2.34 -40.62 -5.36
N ARG A 366 -3.24 -39.71 -4.97
CA ARG A 366 -2.89 -38.34 -4.57
C ARG A 366 -1.96 -38.30 -3.37
N VAL A 367 -2.26 -39.09 -2.34
CA VAL A 367 -1.41 -39.22 -1.14
C VAL A 367 -0.05 -39.85 -1.47
N ILE A 368 -0.03 -40.87 -2.35
CA ILE A 368 1.23 -41.47 -2.83
C ILE A 368 2.11 -40.43 -3.50
N GLN A 369 1.55 -39.63 -4.43
CA GLN A 369 2.31 -38.59 -5.13
C GLN A 369 2.82 -37.50 -4.17
N LEU A 370 2.04 -37.14 -3.14
CA LEU A 370 2.50 -36.24 -2.07
C LEU A 370 3.72 -36.80 -1.34
N TYR A 371 3.68 -38.06 -0.92
CA TYR A 371 4.84 -38.67 -0.26
C TYR A 371 6.07 -38.70 -1.16
N LEU A 372 5.93 -39.07 -2.43
CA LEU A 372 7.06 -39.08 -3.38
C LEU A 372 7.68 -37.69 -3.54
N PHE A 373 6.85 -36.64 -3.61
CA PHE A 373 7.36 -35.27 -3.68
C PHE A 373 8.09 -34.87 -2.40
N LEU A 374 7.50 -35.17 -1.23
CA LEU A 374 8.08 -34.85 0.07
C LEU A 374 9.40 -35.60 0.27
N GLU A 375 9.48 -36.88 -0.04
CA GLU A 375 10.71 -37.68 0.08
C GLU A 375 11.89 -37.07 -0.66
N GLN A 376 11.63 -36.52 -1.86
CA GLN A 376 12.64 -35.91 -2.72
C GLN A 376 13.06 -34.49 -2.27
N ASN A 377 12.18 -33.76 -1.58
CA ASN A 377 12.38 -32.35 -1.27
C ASN A 377 12.36 -32.03 0.23
N VAL A 378 12.28 -33.03 1.12
CA VAL A 378 12.02 -32.85 2.56
C VAL A 378 12.94 -31.83 3.26
N LEU A 379 14.21 -31.76 2.86
CA LEU A 379 15.20 -30.85 3.45
C LEU A 379 15.13 -29.42 2.91
N GLN A 380 14.37 -29.16 1.84
CA GLN A 380 14.25 -27.82 1.26
C GLN A 380 13.30 -26.95 2.09
N ARG A 381 13.69 -25.68 2.28
CA ARG A 381 12.90 -24.70 3.04
C ARG A 381 11.47 -24.49 2.52
N ALA A 382 11.26 -24.59 1.20
CA ALA A 382 9.97 -24.27 0.56
C ALA A 382 8.95 -25.43 0.61
N THR A 383 9.34 -26.63 1.03
CA THR A 383 8.57 -27.86 0.84
C THR A 383 7.17 -27.83 1.42
N PHE A 384 6.98 -27.19 2.58
CA PHE A 384 5.64 -27.00 3.14
C PHE A 384 4.75 -26.13 2.25
N ASP A 385 5.27 -24.97 1.83
CA ASP A 385 4.53 -24.01 1.00
C ASP A 385 4.24 -24.55 -0.41
N ASP A 386 5.14 -25.39 -0.92
CA ASP A 386 4.98 -26.07 -2.21
C ASP A 386 3.78 -27.02 -2.25
N VAL A 387 3.41 -27.65 -1.11
CA VAL A 387 2.37 -28.70 -1.10
C VAL A 387 1.13 -28.42 -0.27
N LYS A 388 1.11 -27.40 0.59
CA LYS A 388 -0.03 -27.11 1.46
C LYS A 388 -1.35 -26.91 0.70
N GLU A 389 -1.30 -26.30 -0.49
CA GLU A 389 -2.48 -26.12 -1.36
C GLU A 389 -3.07 -27.46 -1.84
N TYR A 390 -2.23 -28.49 -2.05
CA TYR A 390 -2.69 -29.84 -2.39
C TYR A 390 -3.23 -30.56 -1.16
N VAL A 391 -2.60 -30.39 0.01
CA VAL A 391 -3.10 -30.96 1.28
C VAL A 391 -4.51 -30.44 1.61
N ALA A 392 -4.82 -29.17 1.32
CA ALA A 392 -6.16 -28.62 1.50
C ALA A 392 -7.24 -29.27 0.60
N GLN A 393 -6.86 -29.92 -0.51
CA GLN A 393 -7.77 -30.56 -1.45
C GLN A 393 -8.02 -32.05 -1.14
N LEU A 394 -7.32 -32.61 -0.16
CA LEU A 394 -7.55 -33.98 0.29
C LEU A 394 -8.92 -34.12 0.95
N THR A 395 -9.55 -35.29 0.80
CA THR A 395 -10.66 -35.65 1.66
C THR A 395 -10.17 -35.82 3.10
N PHE A 396 -11.08 -35.77 4.09
CA PHE A 396 -10.68 -35.98 5.47
C PHE A 396 -9.98 -37.35 5.70
N ASP A 397 -10.48 -38.42 5.06
CA ASP A 397 -9.89 -39.75 5.22
C ASP A 397 -8.49 -39.81 4.62
N GLU A 398 -8.26 -39.19 3.46
CA GLU A 398 -6.93 -39.06 2.88
C GLU A 398 -6.01 -38.17 3.72
N ALA A 399 -6.51 -37.04 4.23
CA ALA A 399 -5.73 -36.13 5.06
C ALA A 399 -5.31 -36.81 6.37
N LYS A 400 -6.24 -37.51 7.03
CA LYS A 400 -5.97 -38.30 8.23
C LYS A 400 -4.96 -39.41 7.93
N TYR A 401 -5.14 -40.17 6.85
CA TYR A 401 -4.18 -41.19 6.44
C TYR A 401 -2.79 -40.59 6.17
N PHE A 402 -2.74 -39.50 5.39
CA PHE A 402 -1.52 -38.78 5.04
C PHE A 402 -0.73 -38.42 6.30
N ILE A 403 -1.41 -37.85 7.29
CA ILE A 403 -0.69 -37.34 8.43
C ILE A 403 -0.40 -38.37 9.51
N ASP A 404 -1.22 -39.42 9.63
CA ASP A 404 -0.96 -40.53 10.56
C ASP A 404 0.21 -41.43 10.09
N ASN A 405 0.59 -41.38 8.80
CA ASN A 405 1.67 -42.19 8.22
C ASN A 405 2.84 -41.37 7.65
N LEU A 406 2.82 -40.04 7.80
CA LEU A 406 3.81 -39.13 7.19
C LEU A 406 5.24 -39.45 7.64
N SER A 407 5.43 -39.57 8.95
CA SER A 407 6.76 -39.79 9.55
C SER A 407 7.37 -41.11 9.09
N ASP A 408 6.61 -42.20 9.16
CA ASP A 408 7.09 -43.54 8.78
C ASP A 408 7.40 -43.63 7.28
N THR A 409 6.63 -42.93 6.44
CA THR A 409 6.78 -43.01 4.98
C THR A 409 7.94 -42.13 4.51
N VAL A 410 7.93 -40.84 4.83
CA VAL A 410 8.84 -39.85 4.24
C VAL A 410 10.24 -39.92 4.84
N ALA A 411 10.37 -40.32 6.12
CA ALA A 411 11.69 -40.53 6.71
C ALA A 411 12.42 -41.69 6.02
N GLY A 412 11.71 -42.75 5.64
CA GLY A 412 12.28 -43.93 4.98
C GLY A 412 12.79 -44.98 5.96
N LYS A 413 13.35 -46.09 5.45
CA LYS A 413 13.65 -47.29 6.26
C LYS A 413 14.80 -47.14 7.26
N ASN A 414 15.77 -46.26 7.00
CA ASN A 414 16.92 -45.97 7.87
C ASN A 414 17.29 -44.48 7.75
N PRO A 415 16.45 -43.56 8.24
CA PRO A 415 16.72 -42.13 8.11
C PRO A 415 17.80 -41.71 9.10
N ASP A 416 18.70 -40.82 8.69
CA ASP A 416 19.55 -40.11 9.64
C ASP A 416 18.70 -39.22 10.57
N ALA A 417 19.27 -38.88 11.73
CA ALA A 417 18.55 -38.13 12.76
C ALA A 417 18.07 -36.75 12.29
N GLN A 418 18.81 -36.13 11.36
CA GLN A 418 18.46 -34.82 10.81
C GLN A 418 17.22 -34.91 9.91
N ARG A 419 17.13 -35.93 9.05
CA ARG A 419 15.95 -36.20 8.23
C ARG A 419 14.73 -36.52 9.10
N GLN A 420 14.88 -37.34 10.14
CA GLN A 420 13.78 -37.66 11.07
C GLN A 420 13.21 -36.40 11.70
N LEU A 421 14.10 -35.51 12.16
CA LEU A 421 13.73 -34.24 12.75
C LEU A 421 12.94 -33.35 11.77
N VAL A 422 13.45 -33.15 10.55
CA VAL A 422 12.77 -32.28 9.56
C VAL A 422 11.40 -32.83 9.19
N VAL A 423 11.26 -34.16 9.06
CA VAL A 423 9.96 -34.80 8.83
C VAL A 423 9.01 -34.55 10.00
N ARG A 424 9.48 -34.67 11.24
CA ARG A 424 8.68 -34.37 12.43
C ARG A 424 8.19 -32.92 12.47
N VAL A 425 9.04 -31.96 12.11
CA VAL A 425 8.67 -30.54 12.03
C VAL A 425 7.63 -30.30 10.95
N LEU A 426 7.77 -30.94 9.77
CA LEU A 426 6.76 -30.88 8.70
C LEU A 426 5.42 -31.49 9.14
N GLU A 427 5.45 -32.62 9.86
CA GLU A 427 4.24 -33.23 10.43
C GLU A 427 3.51 -32.25 11.35
N ILE A 428 4.22 -31.58 12.25
CA ILE A 428 3.64 -30.59 13.17
C ILE A 428 3.03 -29.41 12.39
N LYS A 429 3.72 -28.92 11.34
CA LYS A 429 3.19 -27.87 10.46
C LYS A 429 1.93 -28.30 9.72
N PHE A 430 1.88 -29.51 9.17
CA PHE A 430 0.68 -30.03 8.51
C PHE A 430 -0.45 -30.30 9.51
N ARG A 431 -0.15 -30.75 10.73
CA ARG A 431 -1.17 -30.89 11.80
C ARG A 431 -1.80 -29.54 12.10
N TYR A 432 -0.98 -28.50 12.31
CA TYR A 432 -1.46 -27.13 12.48
C TYR A 432 -2.31 -26.68 11.30
N PHE A 433 -1.80 -26.78 10.07
CA PHE A 433 -2.51 -26.41 8.86
C PHE A 433 -3.90 -27.07 8.78
N LEU A 434 -3.95 -28.38 9.00
CA LEU A 434 -5.21 -29.15 8.99
C LEU A 434 -6.19 -28.68 10.07
N THR A 435 -5.75 -28.25 11.26
CA THR A 435 -6.67 -27.67 12.27
C THR A 435 -7.41 -26.42 11.78
N THR A 436 -6.90 -25.80 10.72
CA THR A 436 -7.46 -24.60 10.09
C THR A 436 -8.24 -24.88 8.80
N CYS A 437 -8.36 -26.14 8.40
CA CYS A 437 -9.10 -26.54 7.20
C CYS A 437 -10.56 -26.87 7.54
N PRO A 438 -11.56 -26.42 6.74
CA PRO A 438 -12.97 -26.74 6.98
C PRO A 438 -13.27 -28.24 6.96
N LEU A 439 -12.51 -29.01 6.15
CA LEU A 439 -12.69 -30.45 6.00
C LEU A 439 -12.50 -31.26 7.30
N THR A 440 -11.82 -30.67 8.29
CA THR A 440 -11.59 -31.30 9.61
C THR A 440 -12.71 -31.00 10.60
N GLN A 441 -13.75 -30.31 10.16
CA GLN A 441 -14.89 -29.90 10.97
C GLN A 441 -16.18 -30.51 10.41
N GLU A 442 -17.08 -30.90 11.30
CA GLU A 442 -18.43 -31.36 10.99
C GLU A 442 -19.44 -30.42 11.65
N TYR A 443 -20.38 -29.87 10.87
CA TYR A 443 -21.41 -28.98 11.39
C TYR A 443 -22.46 -29.80 12.15
N ILE A 444 -22.71 -29.42 13.40
CA ILE A 444 -23.81 -29.97 14.19
C ILE A 444 -25.03 -29.07 13.99
N ALA A 445 -26.13 -29.63 13.49
CA ALA A 445 -27.39 -28.90 13.33
C ALA A 445 -27.91 -28.43 14.70
N VAL A 446 -28.01 -27.11 14.89
CA VAL A 446 -28.57 -26.51 16.12
C VAL A 446 -30.09 -26.40 15.94
N VAL A 447 -30.87 -27.04 16.82
CA VAL A 447 -32.35 -27.10 16.78
C VAL A 447 -33.01 -25.80 17.30
N ALA A 448 -32.26 -24.73 17.55
CA ALA A 448 -32.77 -23.48 18.14
C ALA A 448 -32.38 -22.24 17.31
N GLU A 449 -33.36 -21.37 17.05
CA GLU A 449 -33.28 -20.16 16.20
C GLU A 449 -32.35 -19.03 16.70
N ALA A 450 -31.44 -19.28 17.65
CA ALA A 450 -30.60 -18.22 18.24
C ALA A 450 -29.19 -18.64 18.71
N GLY A 451 -28.72 -19.87 18.41
CA GLY A 451 -27.38 -20.33 18.82
C GLY A 451 -26.33 -20.25 17.71
N ASP A 452 -25.08 -19.89 18.05
CA ASP A 452 -23.93 -20.03 17.13
C ASP A 452 -23.79 -21.49 16.68
N SER A 453 -23.47 -21.71 15.39
CA SER A 453 -23.26 -23.04 14.83
C SER A 453 -22.15 -23.79 15.58
N GLN A 454 -22.44 -24.98 16.09
CA GLN A 454 -21.43 -25.83 16.73
C GLN A 454 -20.70 -26.69 15.69
N LEU A 455 -19.38 -26.78 15.85
CA LEU A 455 -18.47 -27.52 14.99
C LEU A 455 -17.87 -28.67 15.80
N LYS A 456 -18.01 -29.90 15.31
CA LYS A 456 -17.32 -31.07 15.85
C LYS A 456 -16.00 -31.29 15.10
N CYS A 457 -14.89 -31.38 15.83
CA CYS A 457 -13.62 -31.72 15.22
C CYS A 457 -13.60 -33.20 14.81
N ARG A 458 -13.28 -33.50 13.57
CA ARG A 458 -13.21 -34.89 13.07
C ARG A 458 -11.97 -35.65 13.56
N PHE A 459 -10.93 -34.96 14.05
CA PHE A 459 -9.74 -35.59 14.62
C PHE A 459 -9.92 -36.03 16.07
N CYS A 460 -10.38 -35.14 16.96
CA CYS A 460 -10.50 -35.41 18.40
C CYS A 460 -11.94 -35.52 18.91
N SER A 461 -12.94 -35.33 18.04
CA SER A 461 -14.37 -35.35 18.39
C SER A 461 -14.86 -34.24 19.35
N THR A 462 -13.99 -33.31 19.78
CA THR A 462 -14.36 -32.17 20.62
C THR A 462 -15.21 -31.16 19.84
N THR A 463 -16.24 -30.63 20.49
CA THR A 463 -17.10 -29.57 19.94
C THR A 463 -16.55 -28.18 20.26
N SER A 464 -16.58 -27.28 19.30
CA SER A 464 -16.17 -25.88 19.44
C SER A 464 -17.08 -24.97 18.61
N THR A 465 -17.07 -23.67 18.86
CA THR A 465 -17.81 -22.69 18.04
C THR A 465 -17.01 -22.18 16.85
N LYS A 466 -15.69 -22.41 16.81
CA LYS A 466 -14.76 -21.81 15.84
C LYS A 466 -13.65 -22.79 15.44
N SER A 467 -12.48 -22.71 16.08
CA SER A 467 -11.37 -23.65 15.91
C SER A 467 -11.34 -24.68 17.05
N CYS A 468 -10.86 -25.89 16.76
CA CYS A 468 -10.71 -26.92 17.77
C CYS A 468 -9.60 -26.56 18.76
N THR A 469 -9.97 -26.16 19.98
CA THR A 469 -9.02 -25.79 21.04
C THR A 469 -8.13 -26.96 21.44
N SER A 470 -8.71 -28.15 21.64
CA SER A 470 -7.94 -29.36 22.02
C SER A 470 -6.87 -29.74 20.98
N CYS A 471 -7.18 -29.66 19.68
CA CYS A 471 -6.16 -29.92 18.64
C CYS A 471 -5.09 -28.81 18.60
N LEU A 472 -5.47 -27.55 18.79
CA LEU A 472 -4.50 -26.44 18.85
C LEU A 472 -3.57 -26.56 20.06
N GLU A 473 -4.10 -26.93 21.24
CA GLU A 473 -3.31 -27.22 22.44
C GLU A 473 -2.34 -28.37 22.19
N SER A 474 -2.83 -29.49 21.64
CA SER A 474 -1.99 -30.65 21.30
C SER A 474 -0.87 -30.28 20.31
N VAL A 475 -1.17 -29.47 19.30
CA VAL A 475 -0.17 -28.99 18.33
C VAL A 475 0.85 -28.07 19.01
N ALA A 476 0.42 -27.13 19.85
CA ALA A 476 1.31 -26.24 20.58
C ALA A 476 2.23 -27.02 21.51
N SER A 477 1.69 -27.96 22.30
CA SER A 477 2.48 -28.82 23.19
C SER A 477 3.48 -29.65 22.40
N THR A 478 3.05 -30.29 21.31
CA THR A 478 3.96 -31.11 20.49
C THR A 478 5.09 -30.27 19.88
N ALA A 479 4.78 -29.06 19.43
CA ALA A 479 5.77 -28.13 18.87
C ALA A 479 6.80 -27.71 19.93
N LEU A 480 6.35 -27.36 21.13
CA LEU A 480 7.20 -26.93 22.24
C LEU A 480 8.04 -28.09 22.81
N SER A 481 7.48 -29.29 23.00
CA SER A 481 8.27 -30.45 23.43
C SER A 481 9.33 -30.85 22.39
N THR A 482 8.99 -30.75 21.10
CA THR A 482 9.97 -30.99 20.02
C THR A 482 11.06 -29.92 20.06
N TYR A 483 10.71 -28.67 20.33
CA TYR A 483 11.67 -27.57 20.50
C TYR A 483 12.66 -27.88 21.63
N GLN A 484 12.19 -28.29 22.81
CA GLN A 484 13.08 -28.62 23.94
C GLN A 484 14.06 -29.74 23.61
N GLY A 485 13.60 -30.79 22.93
CA GLY A 485 14.48 -31.90 22.53
C GLY A 485 15.59 -31.50 21.56
N LEU A 486 15.43 -30.38 20.85
CA LEU A 486 16.48 -29.85 19.97
C LEU A 486 17.62 -29.18 20.73
N ASP A 487 17.32 -28.51 21.84
CA ASP A 487 18.33 -27.87 22.68
C ASP A 487 19.32 -28.92 23.25
N GLU A 488 18.87 -30.17 23.41
CA GLU A 488 19.71 -31.29 23.86
C GLU A 488 20.61 -31.88 22.76
N THR A 489 20.34 -31.60 21.48
CA THR A 489 21.01 -32.25 20.32
C THR A 489 21.48 -31.28 19.23
N PRO A 490 22.32 -30.27 19.56
CA PRO A 490 22.66 -29.18 18.63
C PRO A 490 23.44 -29.62 17.39
N ASP A 491 24.14 -30.75 17.43
CA ASP A 491 24.90 -31.28 16.29
C ASP A 491 24.00 -31.68 15.11
N ILE A 492 22.75 -32.08 15.36
CA ILE A 492 21.78 -32.51 14.34
C ILE A 492 21.35 -31.33 13.45
N LEU A 493 21.46 -30.10 13.97
CA LEU A 493 21.00 -28.88 13.30
C LEU A 493 22.02 -28.34 12.28
N LYS A 494 23.27 -28.81 12.33
CA LYS A 494 24.36 -28.33 11.46
C LYS A 494 24.06 -28.64 9.99
N GLY A 495 24.16 -27.61 9.15
CA GLY A 495 24.01 -27.75 7.69
C GLY A 495 22.56 -27.73 7.17
N LEU A 496 21.55 -27.50 8.04
CA LEU A 496 20.18 -27.27 7.59
C LEU A 496 20.02 -25.89 6.94
N ASP A 497 19.20 -25.83 5.90
CA ASP A 497 18.84 -24.58 5.20
C ASP A 497 18.06 -23.60 6.09
N LYS A 498 17.41 -24.10 7.14
CA LYS A 498 16.63 -23.32 8.10
C LYS A 498 16.72 -23.94 9.48
N ASP A 499 16.84 -23.09 10.49
CA ASP A 499 16.74 -23.50 11.89
C ASP A 499 15.30 -23.99 12.21
N PRO A 500 15.11 -25.28 12.56
CA PRO A 500 13.81 -25.85 12.89
C PRO A 500 13.11 -25.16 14.07
N HIS A 501 13.87 -24.58 15.02
CA HIS A 501 13.30 -23.83 16.14
C HIS A 501 12.39 -22.70 15.68
N VAL A 502 12.70 -22.07 14.55
CA VAL A 502 11.91 -20.98 13.97
C VAL A 502 10.53 -21.48 13.51
N ASP A 503 10.47 -22.64 12.85
CA ASP A 503 9.19 -23.23 12.42
C ASP A 503 8.35 -23.67 13.62
N LEU A 504 8.97 -24.31 14.62
CA LEU A 504 8.30 -24.77 15.83
C LEU A 504 7.75 -23.59 16.65
N ALA A 505 8.55 -22.54 16.85
CA ALA A 505 8.13 -21.33 17.53
C ALA A 505 6.99 -20.61 16.80
N LEU A 506 7.04 -20.55 15.46
CA LEU A 506 5.95 -19.97 14.67
C LEU A 506 4.66 -20.79 14.79
N VAL A 507 4.73 -22.12 14.70
CA VAL A 507 3.54 -22.98 14.86
C VAL A 507 2.96 -22.85 16.26
N ALA A 508 3.78 -22.98 17.30
CA ALA A 508 3.36 -22.87 18.70
C ALA A 508 2.71 -21.51 18.97
N SER A 509 3.36 -20.42 18.56
CA SER A 509 2.85 -19.06 18.75
C SER A 509 1.58 -18.80 17.96
N SER A 510 1.48 -19.31 16.73
CA SER A 510 0.26 -19.18 15.91
C SER A 510 -0.91 -19.97 16.51
N ALA A 511 -0.64 -21.12 17.13
CA ALA A 511 -1.64 -21.90 17.88
C ALA A 511 -2.07 -21.17 19.15
N LEU A 512 -1.13 -20.64 19.94
CA LEU A 512 -1.40 -19.85 21.15
C LEU A 512 -2.20 -18.56 20.84
N LEU A 513 -1.87 -17.86 19.76
CA LEU A 513 -2.63 -16.69 19.29
C LEU A 513 -4.08 -17.08 18.93
N LYS A 514 -4.30 -18.21 18.26
CA LYS A 514 -5.67 -18.70 18.01
C LYS A 514 -6.34 -19.12 19.31
N LEU A 515 -5.69 -19.86 20.20
CA LEU A 515 -6.23 -20.27 21.51
C LEU A 515 -6.64 -19.08 22.37
N SER A 516 -5.92 -17.96 22.27
CA SER A 516 -6.27 -16.72 22.95
C SER A 516 -7.65 -16.17 22.55
N GLY A 517 -8.21 -16.61 21.42
CA GLY A 517 -9.48 -16.11 20.90
C GLY A 517 -9.34 -14.82 20.06
N LEU A 518 -8.11 -14.36 19.79
CA LEU A 518 -7.84 -13.18 18.98
C LEU A 518 -8.46 -13.34 17.57
N ARG A 519 -9.44 -12.49 17.26
CA ARG A 519 -10.04 -12.23 15.92
C ARG A 519 -10.18 -13.45 15.00
N GLN A 520 -10.80 -14.52 15.50
CA GLN A 520 -11.01 -15.76 14.74
C GLN A 520 -12.09 -15.68 13.62
N THR A 521 -12.79 -14.55 13.44
CA THR A 521 -13.78 -14.37 12.36
C THR A 521 -13.51 -13.08 11.55
N PRO A 522 -13.69 -13.09 10.21
CA PRO A 522 -13.49 -11.92 9.35
C PRO A 522 -14.49 -10.75 9.54
N SER A 523 -15.38 -10.79 10.53
CA SER A 523 -16.41 -9.77 10.73
C SER A 523 -15.86 -8.60 11.55
N PRO A 524 -16.22 -7.33 11.25
CA PRO A 524 -15.79 -6.20 12.06
C PRO A 524 -16.39 -6.32 13.45
N SER A 525 -15.60 -6.80 14.42
CA SER A 525 -15.97 -6.70 15.81
C SER A 525 -16.15 -5.23 16.13
N LYS A 526 -17.33 -4.82 16.57
CA LYS A 526 -17.56 -3.50 17.18
C LYS A 526 -16.72 -3.29 18.46
N LEU A 527 -15.97 -4.30 18.88
CA LEU A 527 -15.16 -4.33 20.08
C LEU A 527 -13.66 -4.22 19.72
N ALA A 528 -12.89 -3.69 20.67
CA ALA A 528 -11.43 -3.61 20.58
C ALA A 528 -10.78 -5.01 20.40
N PRO A 529 -9.63 -5.13 19.72
CA PRO A 529 -8.98 -6.42 19.43
C PRO A 529 -8.84 -7.36 20.64
N LEU A 530 -8.53 -6.82 21.82
CA LEU A 530 -8.26 -7.59 23.03
C LEU A 530 -9.49 -7.84 23.91
N SER A 531 -10.69 -7.43 23.48
CA SER A 531 -11.87 -7.42 24.36
C SER A 531 -12.32 -8.80 24.83
N THR A 532 -12.06 -9.85 24.05
CA THR A 532 -12.48 -11.22 24.35
C THR A 532 -11.31 -12.17 24.52
N VAL A 533 -10.09 -11.63 24.58
CA VAL A 533 -8.86 -12.40 24.48
C VAL A 533 -8.48 -12.99 25.84
N ASP A 534 -8.04 -14.24 25.84
CA ASP A 534 -7.28 -14.83 26.94
C ASP A 534 -5.85 -14.27 26.90
N VAL A 535 -5.56 -13.41 27.86
CA VAL A 535 -4.29 -12.70 27.98
C VAL A 535 -3.13 -13.65 28.18
N SER A 536 -3.30 -14.73 28.94
CA SER A 536 -2.21 -15.67 29.24
C SER A 536 -1.67 -16.26 27.93
N ARG A 537 -2.56 -16.78 27.07
CA ARG A 537 -2.17 -17.33 25.77
C ARG A 537 -1.57 -16.30 24.82
N LEU A 538 -2.06 -15.05 24.86
CA LEU A 538 -1.47 -13.96 24.07
C LEU A 538 -0.04 -13.63 24.51
N LEU A 539 0.20 -13.50 25.83
CA LEU A 539 1.51 -13.20 26.39
C LEU A 539 2.50 -14.34 26.14
N GLN A 540 2.05 -15.60 26.32
CA GLN A 540 2.84 -16.79 25.99
C GLN A 540 3.29 -16.78 24.52
N ALA A 541 2.38 -16.47 23.59
CA ALA A 541 2.74 -16.38 22.17
C ALA A 541 3.78 -15.27 21.91
N ALA A 542 3.59 -14.08 22.51
CA ALA A 542 4.53 -12.98 22.37
C ALA A 542 5.93 -13.34 22.92
N LEU A 543 5.97 -14.04 24.04
CA LEU A 543 7.19 -14.46 24.73
C LEU A 543 7.95 -15.53 23.93
N VAL A 544 7.28 -16.56 23.41
CA VAL A 544 7.90 -17.58 22.55
C VAL A 544 8.51 -16.94 21.29
N LEU A 545 7.78 -16.03 20.64
CA LEU A 545 8.29 -15.28 19.49
C LEU A 545 9.51 -14.41 19.84
N ALA A 546 9.46 -13.69 20.97
CA ALA A 546 10.53 -12.82 21.41
C ALA A 546 11.81 -13.58 21.76
N THR A 547 11.66 -14.70 22.47
CA THR A 547 12.75 -15.59 22.87
C THR A 547 13.40 -16.24 21.65
N GLN A 548 12.59 -16.73 20.70
CA GLN A 548 13.18 -17.26 19.48
C GLN A 548 13.87 -16.17 18.66
N LEU A 549 13.30 -14.97 18.56
CA LEU A 549 13.91 -13.86 17.82
C LEU A 549 15.25 -13.40 18.44
N SER A 550 15.42 -13.47 19.76
CA SER A 550 16.71 -13.15 20.40
C SER A 550 17.80 -14.15 19.98
N LYS A 551 17.43 -15.44 19.84
CA LYS A 551 18.30 -16.51 19.33
C LYS A 551 18.55 -16.40 17.81
N THR A 552 17.55 -16.00 17.03
CA THR A 552 17.63 -15.88 15.55
C THR A 552 17.25 -14.48 15.03
N PRO A 553 18.08 -13.44 15.28
CA PRO A 553 17.71 -12.03 15.08
C PRO A 553 17.42 -11.60 13.63
N ASN A 554 17.84 -12.41 12.65
CA ASN A 554 17.68 -12.14 11.22
C ASN A 554 16.38 -12.74 10.62
N GLU A 555 15.57 -13.46 11.41
CA GLU A 555 14.34 -14.09 10.92
C GLU A 555 13.18 -13.09 10.81
N MET A 556 12.95 -12.61 9.59
CA MET A 556 11.91 -11.63 9.27
C MET A 556 10.48 -12.07 9.64
N PRO A 557 10.05 -13.33 9.44
CA PRO A 557 8.68 -13.74 9.80
C PRO A 557 8.38 -13.58 11.29
N LEU A 558 9.31 -13.95 12.18
CA LEU A 558 9.18 -13.76 13.62
C LEU A 558 9.06 -12.27 13.96
N ARG A 559 9.94 -11.46 13.38
CA ARG A 559 10.01 -10.01 13.60
C ARG A 559 8.71 -9.31 13.19
N LEU A 560 8.13 -9.66 12.03
CA LEU A 560 6.87 -9.09 11.54
C LEU A 560 5.67 -9.38 12.45
N VAL A 561 5.52 -10.64 12.87
CA VAL A 561 4.43 -11.04 13.79
C VAL A 561 4.61 -10.34 15.13
N LEU A 562 5.83 -10.34 15.66
CA LEU A 562 6.11 -9.75 16.97
C LEU A 562 5.92 -8.23 16.99
N VAL A 563 6.28 -7.50 15.92
CA VAL A 563 5.98 -6.06 15.79
C VAL A 563 4.47 -5.80 15.94
N GLN A 564 3.63 -6.57 15.23
CA GLN A 564 2.18 -6.40 15.30
C GLN A 564 1.62 -6.76 16.68
N VAL A 565 2.10 -7.85 17.29
CA VAL A 565 1.70 -8.25 18.65
C VAL A 565 2.09 -7.18 19.68
N TYR A 566 3.28 -6.60 19.59
CA TYR A 566 3.69 -5.50 20.47
C TYR A 566 2.84 -4.24 20.26
N LEU A 567 2.46 -3.90 19.02
CA LEU A 567 1.53 -2.79 18.77
C LEU A 567 0.14 -3.06 19.37
N LEU A 568 -0.36 -4.30 19.30
CA LEU A 568 -1.61 -4.71 19.96
C LEU A 568 -1.53 -4.57 21.49
N MET A 569 -0.37 -4.87 22.08
CA MET A 569 -0.13 -4.74 23.52
C MET A 569 0.15 -3.29 23.97
N GLY A 570 0.18 -2.31 23.05
CA GLY A 570 0.56 -0.93 23.36
C GLY A 570 2.06 -0.71 23.60
N CYS A 571 2.90 -1.70 23.29
CA CYS A 571 4.36 -1.67 23.45
C CYS A 571 5.06 -1.07 22.21
N ALA A 572 4.71 0.16 21.85
CA ALA A 572 5.14 0.73 20.58
C ALA A 572 6.65 0.98 20.47
N SER A 573 7.34 1.33 21.57
CA SER A 573 8.79 1.51 21.53
C SER A 573 9.53 0.19 21.36
N LEU A 574 9.04 -0.88 21.99
CA LEU A 574 9.54 -2.23 21.78
C LEU A 574 9.26 -2.70 20.34
N ALA A 575 8.07 -2.41 19.80
CA ALA A 575 7.76 -2.63 18.39
C ALA A 575 8.72 -1.87 17.46
N HIS A 576 9.06 -0.62 17.78
CA HIS A 576 10.00 0.19 17.01
C HIS A 576 11.41 -0.43 16.99
N THR A 577 11.95 -0.82 18.16
CA THR A 577 13.26 -1.49 18.22
C THR A 577 13.28 -2.82 17.47
N THR A 578 12.14 -3.51 17.43
CA THR A 578 11.94 -4.75 16.67
C THR A 578 11.79 -4.47 15.18
N TRP A 579 11.23 -3.33 14.78
CA TRP A 579 11.05 -2.93 13.39
C TRP A 579 12.34 -2.45 12.72
N VAL A 580 13.15 -1.64 13.41
CA VAL A 580 14.34 -0.97 12.83
C VAL A 580 15.29 -1.89 12.05
N PRO A 581 15.66 -3.09 12.55
CA PRO A 581 16.56 -3.98 11.83
C PRO A 581 16.00 -4.60 10.54
N MET A 582 14.69 -4.45 10.26
CA MET A 582 14.12 -4.84 8.96
C MET A 582 14.62 -3.95 7.80
N ASP A 583 15.15 -2.77 8.12
CA ASP A 583 15.77 -1.85 7.17
C ASP A 583 14.92 -1.51 5.93
N VAL A 584 13.60 -1.36 6.12
CA VAL A 584 12.66 -1.03 5.04
C VAL A 584 13.03 0.31 4.42
N LYS A 585 13.41 0.30 3.13
CA LYS A 585 13.96 1.47 2.43
C LYS A 585 13.48 1.53 0.98
N ARG A 586 13.47 2.73 0.39
CA ARG A 586 13.20 2.96 -1.05
C ARG A 586 11.85 2.37 -1.49
N THR A 587 11.82 1.57 -2.55
CA THR A 587 10.60 1.12 -3.24
C THR A 587 9.68 0.27 -2.37
N ILE A 588 10.21 -0.44 -1.36
CA ILE A 588 9.40 -1.26 -0.44
C ILE A 588 8.76 -0.46 0.70
N GLN A 589 9.06 0.84 0.82
CA GLN A 589 8.43 1.73 1.81
C GLN A 589 6.92 1.81 1.62
N ASP A 590 6.45 1.90 0.37
CA ASP A 590 5.02 2.01 0.05
C ASP A 590 4.22 0.78 0.51
N ALA A 591 4.86 -0.40 0.48
CA ALA A 591 4.23 -1.69 0.74
C ALA A 591 4.40 -2.20 2.18
N LEU A 592 5.55 -1.98 2.82
CA LEU A 592 5.85 -2.58 4.13
C LEU A 592 5.73 -1.60 5.29
N SER A 593 5.99 -0.31 5.10
CA SER A 593 5.95 0.66 6.20
C SER A 593 4.60 0.77 6.93
N PRO A 594 3.44 0.61 6.28
CA PRO A 594 2.16 0.57 7.01
C PRO A 594 2.07 -0.52 8.08
N LEU A 595 2.88 -1.57 8.00
CA LEU A 595 2.94 -2.62 9.03
C LEU A 595 3.45 -2.08 10.38
N PHE A 596 4.13 -0.94 10.41
CA PHE A 596 4.57 -0.30 11.65
C PHE A 596 3.95 1.08 11.87
N PHE A 597 3.81 1.88 10.82
CA PHE A 597 3.41 3.29 10.94
C PHE A 597 1.90 3.51 11.03
N ASP A 598 1.05 2.56 10.63
CA ASP A 598 -0.39 2.74 10.64
C ASP A 598 -0.94 2.94 12.06
N ARG A 599 -1.62 4.07 12.32
CA ARG A 599 -2.17 4.51 13.61
C ARG A 599 -1.12 4.83 14.68
N LEU A 600 0.16 4.84 14.35
CA LEU A 600 1.23 4.95 15.34
C LEU A 600 1.17 6.27 16.14
N SER A 601 0.79 7.39 15.53
CA SER A 601 0.65 8.69 16.18
C SER A 601 -0.40 8.69 17.29
N SER A 602 -1.37 7.78 17.22
CA SER A 602 -2.43 7.62 18.20
C SER A 602 -2.14 6.52 19.22
N VAL A 603 -1.33 5.52 18.86
CA VAL A 603 -0.89 4.45 19.78
C VAL A 603 0.25 4.95 20.68
N SER A 604 1.23 5.64 20.10
CA SER A 604 2.38 6.17 20.83
C SER A 604 2.85 7.48 20.20
N PRO A 605 2.16 8.60 20.48
CA PRO A 605 2.60 9.92 20.02
C PRO A 605 4.02 10.22 20.49
N GLY A 606 4.45 9.70 21.64
CA GLY A 606 5.81 9.87 22.19
C GLY A 606 6.95 9.55 21.21
N LEU A 607 6.78 8.55 20.34
CA LEU A 607 7.79 8.17 19.36
C LEU A 607 8.08 9.27 18.32
N PHE A 608 7.13 10.19 18.10
CA PHE A 608 7.28 11.31 17.18
C PHE A 608 7.94 12.54 17.83
N SER A 609 8.18 12.53 19.14
CA SER A 609 8.80 13.66 19.86
C SER A 609 10.32 13.79 19.66
N GLY A 610 10.93 12.88 18.88
CA GLY A 610 12.35 12.89 18.55
C GLY A 610 12.78 14.10 17.73
N ARG A 611 14.10 14.36 17.67
CA ARG A 611 14.68 15.47 16.88
C ARG A 611 14.44 15.33 15.38
N GLN A 612 14.36 14.10 14.90
CA GLN A 612 14.12 13.77 13.49
C GLN A 612 12.72 13.14 13.41
N ALA A 613 11.94 13.54 12.41
CA ALA A 613 10.60 13.02 12.22
C ALA A 613 10.66 11.51 11.96
N LEU A 614 9.88 10.73 12.72
CA LEU A 614 9.85 9.27 12.56
C LEU A 614 9.45 8.84 11.14
N THR A 615 8.61 9.64 10.48
CA THR A 615 8.12 9.47 9.10
C THR A 615 9.11 9.93 8.03
N GLU A 616 10.28 10.48 8.37
CA GLU A 616 11.26 10.97 7.40
C GLU A 616 11.63 9.96 6.31
N PRO A 617 11.83 8.65 6.57
CA PRO A 617 12.09 7.69 5.50
C PRO A 617 10.98 7.63 4.44
N LEU A 618 9.71 7.75 4.86
CA LEU A 618 8.55 7.80 3.98
C LEU A 618 8.48 9.13 3.23
N THR A 619 8.56 10.25 3.94
CA THR A 619 8.45 11.57 3.32
C THR A 619 9.61 11.83 2.36
N SER A 620 10.83 11.39 2.68
CA SER A 620 11.98 11.45 1.77
C SER A 620 11.80 10.57 0.54
N TYR A 621 11.21 9.38 0.68
CA TYR A 621 10.93 8.49 -0.45
C TYR A 621 9.94 9.12 -1.41
N TYR A 622 8.78 9.57 -0.92
CA TYR A 622 7.77 10.21 -1.77
C TYR A 622 8.25 11.56 -2.31
N SER A 623 8.95 12.38 -1.50
CA SER A 623 9.53 13.63 -1.99
C SER A 623 10.58 13.39 -3.07
N GLY A 624 11.28 12.26 -3.06
CA GLY A 624 12.21 11.87 -4.12
C GLY A 624 11.50 11.40 -5.39
N CYS A 625 10.49 10.54 -5.25
CA CYS A 625 9.76 9.92 -6.37
C CYS A 625 8.74 10.85 -7.03
N LEU A 626 8.07 11.69 -6.25
CA LEU A 626 6.95 12.53 -6.66
C LEU A 626 7.34 14.01 -6.82
N ARG A 627 8.63 14.35 -6.65
CA ARG A 627 9.17 15.71 -6.81
C ARG A 627 8.75 16.36 -8.12
N GLU A 628 8.80 15.56 -9.18
CA GLU A 628 8.50 15.98 -10.54
C GLU A 628 7.18 15.38 -10.97
N LYS A 629 6.50 16.02 -11.93
CA LYS A 629 5.26 15.49 -12.50
C LYS A 629 5.50 14.17 -13.25
N SER A 630 6.63 14.06 -13.93
CA SER A 630 7.01 12.87 -14.69
C SER A 630 7.57 11.75 -13.80
N PRO A 631 7.43 10.47 -14.20
CA PRO A 631 8.11 9.37 -13.54
C PRO A 631 9.63 9.54 -13.52
N VAL A 632 10.27 9.09 -12.44
CA VAL A 632 11.73 9.15 -12.25
C VAL A 632 12.44 8.42 -13.40
N LYS A 633 13.41 9.07 -14.05
CA LYS A 633 14.20 8.53 -15.19
C LYS A 633 13.41 8.18 -16.45
N ILE A 634 12.20 8.73 -16.64
CA ILE A 634 11.36 8.40 -17.81
C ILE A 634 12.07 8.66 -19.15
N TRP A 635 12.87 9.73 -19.25
CA TRP A 635 13.60 10.05 -20.47
C TRP A 635 14.68 9.02 -20.82
N ASP A 636 15.32 8.44 -19.81
CA ASP A 636 16.34 7.41 -20.01
C ASP A 636 15.70 6.18 -20.69
N ALA A 637 14.47 5.81 -20.29
CA ALA A 637 13.69 4.73 -20.92
C ALA A 637 13.34 5.03 -22.39
N PHE A 638 12.97 6.28 -22.73
CA PHE A 638 12.79 6.70 -24.12
C PHE A 638 14.08 6.55 -24.94
N THR A 639 15.23 6.97 -24.39
CA THR A 639 16.51 6.85 -25.09
C THR A 639 16.95 5.39 -25.28
N ALA A 640 16.67 4.53 -24.30
CA ALA A 640 16.93 3.10 -24.37
C ALA A 640 16.02 2.40 -25.42
N GLY A 641 14.79 2.88 -25.59
CA GLY A 641 13.77 2.21 -26.41
C GLY A 641 12.96 1.19 -25.64
N SER A 642 12.87 1.35 -24.31
CA SER A 642 12.14 0.45 -23.39
C SER A 642 10.67 0.86 -23.29
N TYR A 643 9.90 0.67 -24.35
CA TYR A 643 8.57 1.26 -24.49
C TYR A 643 7.56 0.71 -23.48
N THR A 644 7.61 -0.58 -23.17
CA THR A 644 6.72 -1.17 -22.15
C THR A 644 7.01 -0.60 -20.76
N SER A 645 8.29 -0.48 -20.41
CA SER A 645 8.72 0.12 -19.16
C SER A 645 8.25 1.58 -19.01
N ILE A 646 8.18 2.36 -20.09
CA ILE A 646 7.64 3.73 -20.05
C ILE A 646 6.17 3.72 -19.58
N LEU A 647 5.37 2.77 -20.08
CA LEU A 647 3.96 2.61 -19.67
C LEU A 647 3.88 2.18 -18.20
N ASP A 648 4.70 1.21 -17.79
CA ASP A 648 4.74 0.73 -16.41
C ASP A 648 5.21 1.80 -15.42
N MET A 649 6.19 2.62 -15.81
CA MET A 649 6.67 3.75 -15.02
C MET A 649 5.59 4.81 -14.83
N ALA A 650 4.80 5.09 -15.88
CA ALA A 650 3.65 5.99 -15.80
C ALA A 650 2.59 5.44 -14.83
N ALA A 651 2.21 4.18 -14.99
CA ALA A 651 1.24 3.51 -14.13
C ALA A 651 1.72 3.42 -12.67
N TYR A 652 2.99 3.10 -12.45
CA TYR A 652 3.58 3.05 -11.11
C TYR A 652 3.63 4.43 -10.45
N SER A 653 4.04 5.48 -11.18
CA SER A 653 4.02 6.85 -10.65
C SER A 653 2.61 7.30 -10.30
N ASP A 654 1.60 6.96 -11.10
CA ASP A 654 0.21 7.25 -10.79
C ASP A 654 -0.27 6.51 -9.53
N ARG A 655 0.04 5.20 -9.39
CA ARG A 655 -0.25 4.44 -8.17
C ARG A 655 0.39 5.06 -6.93
N LEU A 656 1.64 5.49 -7.00
CA LEU A 656 2.31 6.14 -5.87
C LEU A 656 1.63 7.45 -5.47
N ARG A 657 1.18 8.26 -6.44
CA ARG A 657 0.43 9.50 -6.18
C ARG A 657 -0.89 9.22 -5.45
N ARG A 658 -1.53 8.09 -5.75
CA ARG A 658 -2.81 7.69 -5.15
C ARG A 658 -2.63 6.66 -4.03
N SER A 659 -1.43 6.50 -3.48
CA SER A 659 -1.16 5.49 -2.45
C SER A 659 -1.81 5.85 -1.12
N CYS A 660 -2.47 4.88 -0.50
CA CYS A 660 -2.94 5.03 0.89
C CYS A 660 -1.79 5.27 1.86
N THR A 661 -0.61 4.70 1.61
CA THR A 661 0.59 4.84 2.46
C THR A 661 1.12 6.28 2.44
N LEU A 662 1.01 6.97 1.31
CA LEU A 662 1.33 8.39 1.18
C LEU A 662 0.42 9.24 2.08
N VAL A 663 -0.89 9.01 2.01
CA VAL A 663 -1.88 9.71 2.85
C VAL A 663 -1.62 9.42 4.33
N MET A 664 -1.41 8.16 4.68
CA MET A 664 -1.06 7.74 6.04
C MET A 664 0.17 8.49 6.56
N ALA A 665 1.27 8.55 5.80
CA ALA A 665 2.49 9.22 6.22
C ALA A 665 2.26 10.70 6.59
N VAL A 666 1.52 11.43 5.75
CA VAL A 666 1.22 12.85 5.98
C VAL A 666 0.27 13.03 7.17
N VAL A 667 -0.77 12.21 7.28
CA VAL A 667 -1.77 12.31 8.36
C VAL A 667 -1.16 11.96 9.72
N GLU A 668 -0.38 10.89 9.82
CA GLU A 668 0.29 10.47 11.07
C GLU A 668 1.23 11.57 11.58
N GLU A 669 2.02 12.19 10.69
CA GLU A 669 2.93 13.28 11.04
C GLU A 669 2.17 14.55 11.49
N ARG A 670 1.09 14.93 10.81
CA ARG A 670 0.26 16.08 11.21
C ARG A 670 -0.41 15.85 12.57
N ARG A 671 -0.98 14.66 12.78
CA ARG A 671 -1.60 14.27 14.06
C ARG A 671 -0.59 14.32 15.20
N ALA A 672 0.59 13.73 15.02
CA ALA A 672 1.67 13.78 16.00
C ALA A 672 2.13 15.22 16.28
N THR A 673 2.35 16.03 15.24
CA THR A 673 2.75 17.44 15.38
C THR A 673 1.73 18.22 16.21
N ARG A 674 0.43 18.06 15.91
CA ARG A 674 -0.66 18.68 16.69
C ARG A 674 -0.75 18.14 18.11
N ALA A 675 -0.46 16.86 18.35
CA ALA A 675 -0.43 16.27 19.68
C ALA A 675 0.57 16.99 20.61
N PHE A 676 1.70 17.47 20.09
CA PHE A 676 2.70 18.22 20.86
C PHE A 676 2.55 19.76 20.80
N GLY A 677 1.51 20.27 20.13
CA GLY A 677 1.33 21.71 19.92
C GLY A 677 2.35 22.31 18.94
N GLY A 678 2.91 21.48 18.06
CA GLY A 678 3.75 21.93 16.96
C GLY A 678 2.94 22.74 15.95
N LYS A 679 3.63 23.61 15.21
CA LYS A 679 2.99 24.41 14.15
C LYS A 679 2.89 23.57 12.87
N LEU A 680 1.68 23.50 12.33
CA LEU A 680 1.44 22.93 11.01
C LEU A 680 1.66 24.03 9.97
N GLU A 681 2.52 23.77 8.98
CA GLU A 681 2.70 24.66 7.84
C GLU A 681 1.54 24.44 6.86
N GLY A 682 0.67 25.46 6.73
CA GLY A 682 -0.45 25.42 5.80
C GLY A 682 -1.53 24.38 6.10
N GLY A 683 -2.60 24.45 5.32
CA GLY A 683 -3.66 23.42 5.31
C GLY A 683 -3.18 22.13 4.64
N ILE A 684 -3.85 21.01 4.90
CA ILE A 684 -3.49 19.71 4.33
C ILE A 684 -3.59 19.70 2.80
N GLU A 685 -4.52 20.49 2.24
CA GLU A 685 -4.66 20.70 0.79
C GLU A 685 -3.46 21.45 0.18
N GLN A 686 -2.68 22.15 1.00
CA GLN A 686 -1.46 22.87 0.57
C GLN A 686 -0.21 21.98 0.66
N SER A 687 -0.35 20.73 1.14
CA SER A 687 0.79 19.80 1.20
C SER A 687 1.31 19.51 -0.21
N PRO A 688 2.61 19.73 -0.49
CA PRO A 688 3.17 19.48 -1.81
C PRO A 688 3.11 18.00 -2.20
N LEU A 689 3.07 17.10 -1.21
CA LEU A 689 2.93 15.66 -1.42
C LEU A 689 1.50 15.24 -1.78
N LEU A 690 0.50 16.05 -1.45
CA LEU A 690 -0.92 15.75 -1.66
C LEU A 690 -1.57 16.69 -2.69
N ALA A 691 -0.82 17.63 -3.27
CA ALA A 691 -1.35 18.65 -4.17
C ALA A 691 -2.02 18.11 -5.45
N HIS A 692 -1.76 16.85 -5.81
CA HIS A 692 -2.41 16.17 -6.93
C HIS A 692 -3.70 15.42 -6.55
N ILE A 693 -4.05 15.35 -5.27
CA ILE A 693 -5.24 14.66 -4.77
C ILE A 693 -6.46 15.57 -4.94
N THR A 694 -7.50 14.99 -5.52
CA THR A 694 -8.79 15.62 -5.77
C THR A 694 -9.92 14.79 -5.16
N ASP A 695 -11.14 15.34 -5.09
CA ASP A 695 -12.29 14.62 -4.52
C ASP A 695 -12.63 13.34 -5.30
N ASP A 696 -12.30 13.25 -6.60
CA ASP A 696 -12.48 12.07 -7.46
C ASP A 696 -11.31 11.06 -7.42
N THR A 697 -10.22 11.37 -6.72
CA THR A 697 -9.06 10.48 -6.63
C THR A 697 -9.41 9.21 -5.87
N THR A 698 -9.40 8.05 -6.51
CA THR A 698 -9.51 6.74 -5.83
C THR A 698 -8.14 6.29 -5.31
N PHE A 699 -8.03 6.01 -4.01
CA PHE A 699 -6.78 5.55 -3.40
C PHE A 699 -6.52 4.06 -3.61
N VAL A 700 -5.24 3.70 -3.65
CA VAL A 700 -4.75 2.32 -3.86
C VAL A 700 -4.03 1.85 -2.60
N ASN A 701 -4.44 0.70 -2.07
CA ASN A 701 -3.71 0.01 -1.02
C ASN A 701 -2.62 -0.88 -1.64
N ALA A 702 -1.36 -0.60 -1.31
CA ALA A 702 -0.20 -1.33 -1.82
C ALA A 702 0.47 -2.21 -0.75
N ILE A 703 -0.16 -2.39 0.43
CA ILE A 703 0.44 -3.16 1.53
C ILE A 703 0.72 -4.60 1.09
N ASP A 704 1.97 -5.03 1.28
CA ASP A 704 2.38 -6.41 1.00
C ASP A 704 2.40 -7.24 2.29
N TYR A 705 1.49 -8.20 2.36
CA TYR A 705 1.41 -9.18 3.44
C TYR A 705 2.14 -10.49 3.10
N GLY A 706 2.69 -10.65 1.90
CA GLY A 706 3.38 -11.87 1.46
C GLY A 706 4.63 -12.22 2.27
N SER A 707 5.19 -11.25 2.99
CA SER A 707 6.31 -11.47 3.91
C SER A 707 5.90 -12.05 5.27
N PHE A 708 4.60 -12.08 5.61
CA PHE A 708 4.12 -12.73 6.83
C PHE A 708 4.17 -14.26 6.69
N PRO A 709 4.39 -15.00 7.79
CA PRO A 709 4.27 -16.45 7.76
C PRO A 709 2.84 -16.86 7.40
N ASN A 710 2.71 -17.84 6.51
CA ASN A 710 1.44 -18.37 6.03
C ASN A 710 1.37 -19.87 6.33
N LEU A 711 0.89 -20.19 7.55
CA LEU A 711 0.78 -21.56 8.04
C LEU A 711 -0.65 -22.10 7.97
N GLU A 712 -1.60 -21.23 7.65
CA GLU A 712 -3.03 -21.51 7.65
C GLU A 712 -3.58 -21.88 6.28
N SER A 713 -4.76 -22.52 6.27
CA SER A 713 -5.54 -22.73 5.06
C SER A 713 -6.13 -21.41 4.53
N SER A 714 -6.43 -21.35 3.24
CA SER A 714 -7.08 -20.19 2.63
C SER A 714 -8.53 -19.95 3.11
N HIS A 715 -9.09 -20.85 3.93
CA HIS A 715 -10.46 -20.76 4.44
C HIS A 715 -10.58 -20.08 5.81
N THR A 716 -9.46 -19.82 6.48
CA THR A 716 -9.39 -19.08 7.75
C THR A 716 -8.75 -17.71 7.51
N ALA A 717 -8.99 -16.78 8.43
CA ALA A 717 -8.21 -15.54 8.46
C ALA A 717 -6.71 -15.87 8.58
N PRO A 718 -5.84 -15.27 7.74
CA PRO A 718 -4.39 -15.41 7.83
C PRO A 718 -3.84 -14.66 9.05
N LEU A 719 -2.64 -15.03 9.48
CA LEU A 719 -2.07 -14.51 10.72
C LEU A 719 -2.00 -12.97 10.77
N TYR A 720 -1.61 -12.31 9.67
CA TYR A 720 -1.51 -10.85 9.62
C TYR A 720 -2.86 -10.15 9.88
N ASP A 721 -3.99 -10.76 9.50
CA ASP A 721 -5.33 -10.21 9.75
C ASP A 721 -5.75 -10.37 11.22
N ILE A 722 -5.24 -11.41 11.89
CA ILE A 722 -5.49 -11.70 13.30
C ILE A 722 -4.72 -10.71 14.20
N VAL A 723 -3.46 -10.44 13.87
CA VAL A 723 -2.53 -9.67 14.74
C VAL A 723 -2.51 -8.16 14.48
N ARG A 724 -3.14 -7.65 13.42
CA ARG A 724 -3.17 -6.20 13.15
C ARG A 724 -4.02 -5.42 14.16
N LEU A 725 -3.66 -4.17 14.45
CA LEU A 725 -4.41 -3.30 15.36
C LEU A 725 -5.87 -3.02 14.92
N GLY A 726 -6.11 -2.92 13.62
CA GLY A 726 -7.43 -2.63 13.05
C GLY A 726 -7.48 -2.98 11.57
N PRO A 727 -8.58 -2.66 10.86
CA PRO A 727 -8.65 -2.85 9.42
C PRO A 727 -7.50 -2.16 8.68
N ALA A 728 -7.05 -2.77 7.57
CA ALA A 728 -6.02 -2.21 6.70
C ALA A 728 -6.40 -0.84 6.12
N LEU A 729 -5.43 -0.12 5.58
CA LEU A 729 -5.67 1.11 4.84
C LEU A 729 -6.66 0.90 3.68
N SER A 730 -7.56 1.86 3.46
CA SER A 730 -8.55 1.84 2.38
C SER A 730 -8.82 3.24 1.83
N ASP A 731 -9.47 3.32 0.67
CA ASP A 731 -9.92 4.58 0.08
C ASP A 731 -10.79 5.38 1.06
N GLU A 732 -11.78 4.71 1.67
CA GLU A 732 -12.71 5.34 2.58
C GLU A 732 -12.01 5.88 3.83
N ARG A 733 -11.11 5.08 4.44
CA ARG A 733 -10.37 5.52 5.64
C ARG A 733 -9.43 6.68 5.34
N CYS A 734 -8.73 6.65 4.21
CA CYS A 734 -7.86 7.75 3.78
C CYS A 734 -8.66 9.02 3.55
N ARG A 735 -9.82 8.92 2.88
CA ARG A 735 -10.68 10.07 2.60
C ARG A 735 -11.27 10.68 3.87
N LEU A 736 -11.76 9.85 4.79
CA LEU A 736 -12.25 10.31 6.10
C LEU A 736 -11.14 11.00 6.89
N ALA A 737 -9.91 10.48 6.85
CA ALA A 737 -8.76 11.10 7.50
C ALA A 737 -8.43 12.48 6.90
N LEU A 738 -8.39 12.60 5.57
CA LEU A 738 -8.15 13.88 4.89
C LEU A 738 -9.24 14.91 5.20
N LEU A 739 -10.52 14.51 5.15
CA LEU A 739 -11.65 15.39 5.47
C LEU A 739 -11.62 15.84 6.95
N ALA A 740 -11.20 14.96 7.86
CA ALA A 740 -11.02 15.34 9.26
C ALA A 740 -9.87 16.35 9.45
N GLU A 741 -8.74 16.18 8.75
CA GLU A 741 -7.66 17.17 8.78
C GLU A 741 -8.10 18.51 8.17
N GLN A 742 -8.86 18.50 7.06
CA GLN A 742 -9.45 19.72 6.49
C GLN A 742 -10.38 20.43 7.48
N PHE A 743 -11.25 19.69 8.18
CA PHE A 743 -12.08 20.25 9.23
C PHE A 743 -11.24 20.94 10.32
N LEU A 744 -10.21 20.26 10.80
CA LEU A 744 -9.32 20.77 11.84
C LEU A 744 -8.55 22.02 11.38
N ASP A 745 -8.08 22.05 10.14
CA ASP A 745 -7.41 23.22 9.56
C ASP A 745 -8.33 24.46 9.54
N VAL A 746 -9.62 24.27 9.23
CA VAL A 746 -10.59 25.39 9.19
C VAL A 746 -10.92 25.90 10.58
N VAL A 747 -11.21 25.03 11.56
CA VAL A 747 -11.60 25.47 12.92
C VAL A 747 -10.44 26.04 13.73
N THR A 748 -9.20 25.66 13.40
CA THR A 748 -7.99 26.17 14.08
C THR A 748 -7.31 27.31 13.32
N HIS A 749 -7.82 27.70 12.15
CA HIS A 749 -7.25 28.75 11.33
C HIS A 749 -7.18 30.08 12.10
N LYS A 750 -6.02 30.72 12.05
CA LYS A 750 -5.82 32.09 12.54
C LYS A 750 -5.18 32.91 11.43
N PRO A 751 -5.75 34.07 11.05
CA PRO A 751 -5.14 34.92 10.05
C PRO A 751 -3.76 35.41 10.55
N PRO A 752 -2.79 35.61 9.65
CA PRO A 752 -1.50 36.20 10.01
C PRO A 752 -1.68 37.55 10.71
N LYS A 753 -0.86 37.85 11.71
CA LYS A 753 -0.97 39.10 12.50
C LYS A 753 -0.84 40.37 11.64
N ASP A 754 -0.15 40.27 10.52
CA ASP A 754 0.11 41.38 9.59
C ASP A 754 -0.98 41.52 8.52
N TYR A 755 -1.94 40.59 8.47
CA TYR A 755 -3.06 40.66 7.54
C TYR A 755 -4.06 41.74 7.97
N LYS A 756 -4.13 42.84 7.21
CA LYS A 756 -5.10 43.92 7.40
C LYS A 756 -5.91 44.11 6.11
N PRO A 757 -7.14 43.60 6.03
CA PRO A 757 -7.93 43.72 4.81
C PRO A 757 -8.34 45.18 4.56
N THR A 758 -8.13 45.66 3.33
CA THR A 758 -8.50 47.01 2.89
C THR A 758 -10.01 47.29 3.06
N LYS A 759 -10.83 46.24 2.97
CA LYS A 759 -12.28 46.28 3.20
C LYS A 759 -12.70 45.18 4.19
N ALA A 760 -12.53 45.45 5.48
CA ALA A 760 -12.76 44.46 6.55
C ALA A 760 -14.18 43.86 6.57
N ALA A 761 -15.22 44.65 6.24
CA ALA A 761 -16.60 44.15 6.22
C ALA A 761 -16.86 43.15 5.09
N GLU A 762 -16.37 43.45 3.87
CA GLU A 762 -16.48 42.56 2.71
C GLU A 762 -15.62 41.29 2.90
N ALA A 763 -14.41 41.43 3.43
CA ALA A 763 -13.53 40.30 3.73
C ALA A 763 -14.19 39.32 4.70
N ALA A 764 -14.67 39.80 5.86
CA ALA A 764 -15.32 38.93 6.84
C ALA A 764 -16.68 38.35 6.36
N ALA A 765 -17.37 39.00 5.41
CA ALA A 765 -18.53 38.40 4.76
C ALA A 765 -18.12 37.23 3.84
N ARG A 766 -17.05 37.40 3.06
CA ARG A 766 -16.48 36.32 2.23
C ARG A 766 -15.95 35.17 3.07
N ASP A 767 -15.26 35.47 4.18
CA ASP A 767 -14.75 34.44 5.10
C ASP A 767 -15.90 33.64 5.71
N LYS A 768 -16.99 34.31 6.11
CA LYS A 768 -18.21 33.64 6.59
C LYS A 768 -18.81 32.71 5.52
N THR A 769 -18.97 33.20 4.28
CA THR A 769 -19.48 32.40 3.17
C THR A 769 -18.59 31.20 2.88
N TYR A 770 -17.28 31.40 2.80
CA TYR A 770 -16.30 30.33 2.62
C TYR A 770 -16.40 29.26 3.72
N GLN A 771 -16.53 29.67 4.98
CA GLN A 771 -16.70 28.74 6.11
C GLN A 771 -18.00 27.94 5.98
N ILE A 772 -19.13 28.58 5.67
CA ILE A 772 -20.41 27.90 5.48
C ILE A 772 -20.33 26.85 4.37
N GLU A 773 -19.79 27.23 3.20
CA GLU A 773 -19.63 26.34 2.05
C GLU A 773 -18.69 25.17 2.39
N THR A 774 -17.59 25.44 3.09
CA THR A 774 -16.62 24.43 3.49
C THR A 774 -17.24 23.43 4.48
N TYR A 775 -17.91 23.91 5.53
CA TYR A 775 -18.58 23.03 6.50
C TYR A 775 -19.73 22.24 5.89
N ALA A 776 -20.46 22.82 4.92
CA ALA A 776 -21.48 22.10 4.15
C ALA A 776 -20.86 20.92 3.37
N ARG A 777 -19.81 21.19 2.58
CA ARG A 777 -19.10 20.17 1.80
C ARG A 777 -18.53 19.08 2.70
N LEU A 778 -17.88 19.45 3.81
CA LEU A 778 -17.30 18.49 4.76
C LEU A 778 -18.37 17.61 5.40
N SER A 779 -19.48 18.21 5.86
CA SER A 779 -20.59 17.48 6.48
C SER A 779 -21.21 16.48 5.51
N GLU A 780 -21.44 16.89 4.26
CA GLU A 780 -22.00 16.01 3.23
C GLU A 780 -21.04 14.87 2.90
N ALA A 781 -19.78 15.19 2.58
CA ALA A 781 -18.77 14.19 2.20
C ALA A 781 -18.52 13.16 3.31
N LEU A 782 -18.34 13.59 4.56
CA LEU A 782 -18.16 12.70 5.71
C LEU A 782 -19.38 11.82 5.94
N SER A 783 -20.58 12.41 5.93
CA SER A 783 -21.83 11.67 6.14
C SER A 783 -22.05 10.63 5.05
N THR A 784 -21.88 11.01 3.77
CA THR A 784 -22.01 10.08 2.64
C THR A 784 -21.07 8.89 2.77
N LEU A 785 -19.81 9.11 3.17
CA LEU A 785 -18.84 8.02 3.36
C LEU A 785 -19.21 7.11 4.54
N LEU A 786 -19.58 7.70 5.69
CA LEU A 786 -19.90 6.94 6.90
C LEU A 786 -21.14 6.05 6.75
N HIS A 787 -22.10 6.44 5.92
CA HIS A 787 -23.33 5.69 5.66
C HIS A 787 -23.17 4.62 4.55
N ARG A 788 -22.02 4.52 3.88
CA ARG A 788 -21.79 3.42 2.93
C ARG A 788 -21.76 2.08 3.68
N PRO A 789 -22.44 1.03 3.20
CA PRO A 789 -22.51 -0.26 3.90
C PRO A 789 -21.15 -0.89 4.22
N GLY A 790 -20.14 -0.65 3.37
CA GLY A 790 -18.79 -1.20 3.54
C GLY A 790 -17.91 -0.46 4.55
N THR A 791 -18.19 0.81 4.86
CA THR A 791 -17.29 1.68 5.66
C THR A 791 -17.04 1.18 7.08
N PRO A 792 -18.03 0.67 7.84
CA PRO A 792 -17.80 0.16 9.19
C PRO A 792 -16.75 -0.96 9.25
N SER A 793 -16.60 -1.76 8.17
CA SER A 793 -15.58 -2.82 8.09
C SER A 793 -14.15 -2.31 7.87
N LYS A 794 -13.99 -1.02 7.55
CA LYS A 794 -12.71 -0.37 7.22
C LYS A 794 -12.16 0.49 8.37
N LEU A 795 -12.89 0.59 9.47
CA LEU A 795 -12.58 1.47 10.59
C LEU A 795 -12.55 0.70 11.91
N THR A 796 -11.73 1.15 12.86
CA THR A 796 -11.90 0.73 14.25
C THR A 796 -13.19 1.32 14.84
N PRO A 797 -13.75 0.73 15.91
CA PRO A 797 -14.93 1.28 16.56
C PRO A 797 -14.76 2.72 17.08
N ALA A 798 -13.52 3.07 17.46
CA ALA A 798 -13.17 4.43 17.88
C ALA A 798 -13.03 5.38 16.67
N GLU A 799 -12.44 4.94 15.57
CA GLU A 799 -12.35 5.72 14.32
C GLU A 799 -13.75 6.06 13.78
N GLN A 800 -14.66 5.09 13.75
CA GLN A 800 -16.05 5.32 13.32
C GLN A 800 -16.69 6.45 14.12
N LYS A 801 -16.62 6.39 15.45
CA LYS A 801 -17.23 7.41 16.32
C LYS A 801 -16.53 8.76 16.21
N TYR A 802 -15.19 8.78 16.09
CA TYR A 802 -14.43 9.99 15.86
C TYR A 802 -14.87 10.70 14.57
N TYR A 803 -14.93 9.99 13.45
CA TYR A 803 -15.36 10.58 12.18
C TYR A 803 -16.84 10.97 12.20
N THR A 804 -17.71 10.23 12.90
CA THR A 804 -19.09 10.65 13.17
C THR A 804 -19.14 11.97 13.94
N ALA A 805 -18.33 12.14 14.98
CA ALA A 805 -18.25 13.39 15.73
C ALA A 805 -17.80 14.57 14.84
N ILE A 806 -16.78 14.39 14.00
CA ILE A 806 -16.33 15.43 13.05
C ILE A 806 -17.44 15.77 12.04
N SER A 807 -18.14 14.77 11.50
CA SER A 807 -19.26 14.99 10.57
C SER A 807 -20.37 15.83 11.22
N LEU A 808 -20.72 15.52 12.47
CA LEU A 808 -21.75 16.24 13.23
C LEU A 808 -21.28 17.66 13.60
N LEU A 809 -20.00 17.84 13.91
CA LEU A 809 -19.42 19.16 14.17
C LEU A 809 -19.44 20.05 12.92
N ALA A 810 -19.11 19.50 11.74
CA ALA A 810 -19.23 20.24 10.48
C ALA A 810 -20.67 20.69 10.22
N ALA A 811 -21.66 19.80 10.42
CA ALA A 811 -23.07 20.14 10.33
C ALA A 811 -23.47 21.24 11.34
N LEU A 812 -23.00 21.12 12.59
CA LEU A 812 -23.26 22.08 13.65
C LEU A 812 -22.73 23.48 13.31
N LEU A 813 -21.48 23.58 12.86
CA LEU A 813 -20.84 24.86 12.53
C LEU A 813 -21.51 25.55 11.34
N ARG A 814 -21.88 24.78 10.29
CA ARG A 814 -22.69 25.29 9.18
C ARG A 814 -24.00 25.88 9.70
N LEU A 815 -24.77 25.10 10.46
CA LEU A 815 -26.07 25.54 11.01
C LEU A 815 -25.93 26.76 11.92
N ALA A 816 -24.88 26.80 12.75
CA ALA A 816 -24.59 27.92 13.64
C ALA A 816 -24.34 29.22 12.87
N LEU A 817 -23.57 29.18 11.78
CA LEU A 817 -23.23 30.35 10.96
C LEU A 817 -24.39 30.79 10.06
N ASP A 818 -25.20 29.85 9.57
CA ASP A 818 -26.39 30.13 8.75
C ASP A 818 -27.56 30.68 9.58
N THR A 819 -27.65 30.34 10.86
CA THR A 819 -28.77 30.76 11.71
C THR A 819 -28.76 32.29 11.90
N PRO A 820 -29.79 33.01 11.44
CA PRO A 820 -29.89 34.44 11.67
C PRO A 820 -29.96 34.77 13.17
N LYS A 821 -29.30 35.85 13.60
CA LYS A 821 -29.30 36.28 15.01
C LYS A 821 -30.71 36.50 15.59
N ALA A 822 -31.67 36.90 14.76
CA ALA A 822 -33.05 37.17 15.16
C ALA A 822 -34.01 35.98 14.96
N ALA A 823 -33.51 34.83 14.50
CA ALA A 823 -34.35 33.65 14.29
C ALA A 823 -34.96 33.17 15.61
N SER A 824 -36.27 32.96 15.65
CA SER A 824 -36.98 32.39 16.80
C SER A 824 -38.17 31.58 16.28
N PRO A 825 -38.22 30.25 16.50
CA PRO A 825 -37.20 29.42 17.16
C PRO A 825 -35.95 29.18 16.29
N VAL A 826 -34.88 28.66 16.89
CA VAL A 826 -33.71 28.16 16.16
C VAL A 826 -34.12 26.97 15.26
N PRO A 827 -33.53 26.79 14.06
CA PRO A 827 -33.85 25.66 13.19
C PRO A 827 -33.69 24.32 13.91
N GLN A 828 -34.66 23.40 13.76
CA GLN A 828 -34.70 22.11 14.46
C GLN A 828 -33.43 21.26 14.27
N GLY A 829 -32.74 21.40 13.14
CA GLY A 829 -31.49 20.68 12.90
C GLY A 829 -30.35 21.05 13.85
N PHE A 830 -30.33 22.27 14.40
CA PHE A 830 -29.28 22.72 15.31
C PHE A 830 -29.26 21.97 16.65
N PRO A 831 -30.35 21.91 17.44
CA PRO A 831 -30.35 21.14 18.70
C PRO A 831 -30.13 19.64 18.45
N THR A 832 -30.61 19.08 17.33
CA THR A 832 -30.32 17.69 16.95
C THR A 832 -28.83 17.46 16.72
N ALA A 833 -28.14 18.37 16.03
CA ALA A 833 -26.70 18.29 15.80
C ALA A 833 -25.91 18.37 17.13
N VAL A 834 -26.29 19.30 18.03
CA VAL A 834 -25.70 19.41 19.37
C VAL A 834 -25.85 18.11 20.16
N ALA A 835 -27.08 17.56 20.22
CA ALA A 835 -27.34 16.31 20.92
C ALA A 835 -26.52 15.15 20.31
N GLY A 836 -26.41 15.10 18.99
CA GLY A 836 -25.58 14.13 18.28
C GLY A 836 -24.10 14.22 18.66
N VAL A 837 -23.53 15.43 18.71
CA VAL A 837 -22.13 15.65 19.11
C VAL A 837 -21.90 15.17 20.56
N ARG A 838 -22.78 15.53 21.48
CA ARG A 838 -22.70 15.07 22.88
C ARG A 838 -22.79 13.55 22.98
N ALA A 839 -23.72 12.92 22.25
CA ALA A 839 -23.88 11.47 22.23
C ALA A 839 -22.66 10.75 21.63
N ALA A 840 -22.08 11.26 20.55
CA ALA A 840 -20.89 10.67 19.94
C ALA A 840 -19.67 10.73 20.87
N LEU A 841 -19.47 11.87 21.54
CA LEU A 841 -18.40 12.04 22.52
C LEU A 841 -18.59 11.17 23.76
N GLU A 842 -19.82 11.07 24.26
CA GLU A 842 -20.15 10.21 25.40
C GLU A 842 -19.98 8.73 25.04
N ALA A 843 -20.35 8.31 23.83
CA ALA A 843 -20.14 6.94 23.36
C ALA A 843 -18.65 6.59 23.30
N LEU A 844 -17.78 7.51 22.85
CA LEU A 844 -16.32 7.32 22.91
C LEU A 844 -15.83 7.20 24.36
N ARG A 845 -16.35 8.03 25.27
CA ARG A 845 -15.97 8.02 26.69
C ARG A 845 -16.38 6.72 27.37
N ALA A 846 -17.61 6.27 27.14
CA ALA A 846 -18.17 5.05 27.71
C ALA A 846 -17.42 3.80 27.21
N ASP A 847 -17.15 3.72 25.90
CA ASP A 847 -16.39 2.61 25.31
C ASP A 847 -14.97 2.52 25.87
N PHE A 848 -14.32 3.67 26.11
CA PHE A 848 -12.98 3.70 26.68
C PHE A 848 -12.97 3.28 28.16
N ALA A 849 -13.97 3.68 28.94
CA ALA A 849 -14.05 3.34 30.36
C ALA A 849 -14.47 1.89 30.62
N ALA A 850 -15.14 1.24 29.68
CA ALA A 850 -15.69 -0.10 29.85
C ALA A 850 -14.62 -1.19 29.62
N ALA A 851 -13.96 -1.61 30.70
CA ALA A 851 -13.08 -2.77 30.66
C ALA A 851 -13.86 -4.04 30.25
N PRO A 852 -13.36 -4.82 29.28
CA PRO A 852 -14.02 -6.05 28.86
C PRO A 852 -14.09 -7.08 30.00
N PRO A 853 -15.17 -7.87 30.13
CA PRO A 853 -15.40 -8.74 31.30
C PRO A 853 -14.26 -9.71 31.62
N ARG A 854 -13.60 -10.27 30.60
CA ARG A 854 -12.46 -11.19 30.77
C ARG A 854 -11.22 -10.51 31.34
N LEU A 855 -10.96 -9.27 30.90
CA LEU A 855 -9.85 -8.47 31.40
C LEU A 855 -10.16 -7.94 32.81
N ALA A 856 -11.40 -7.51 33.06
CA ALA A 856 -11.84 -7.04 34.37
C ALA A 856 -11.74 -8.14 35.46
N ALA A 857 -11.77 -9.41 35.08
CA ALA A 857 -11.63 -10.54 36.00
C ALA A 857 -10.18 -10.80 36.45
N LEU A 858 -9.17 -10.29 35.72
CA LEU A 858 -7.76 -10.43 36.09
C LEU A 858 -7.39 -9.39 37.17
N PRO A 859 -6.52 -9.72 38.13
CA PRO A 859 -5.94 -8.75 39.06
C PRO A 859 -5.28 -7.60 38.28
N GLU A 860 -5.72 -6.37 38.53
CA GLU A 860 -5.29 -5.16 37.81
C GLU A 860 -5.47 -5.23 36.27
N GLY A 861 -6.31 -6.13 35.74
CA GLY A 861 -6.51 -6.30 34.31
C GLY A 861 -7.17 -5.11 33.60
N ASP A 862 -7.85 -4.23 34.35
CA ASP A 862 -8.28 -2.93 33.87
C ASP A 862 -7.09 -2.06 33.43
N VAL A 863 -5.96 -2.12 34.14
CA VAL A 863 -4.74 -1.38 33.80
C VAL A 863 -4.19 -1.89 32.47
N LEU A 864 -4.07 -3.21 32.32
CA LEU A 864 -3.60 -3.84 31.09
C LEU A 864 -4.48 -3.46 29.89
N HIS A 865 -5.81 -3.48 30.06
CA HIS A 865 -6.74 -3.05 29.00
C HIS A 865 -6.42 -1.65 28.50
N HIS A 866 -6.18 -0.72 29.42
CA HIS A 866 -5.91 0.67 29.11
C HIS A 866 -4.51 0.91 28.52
N LEU A 867 -3.51 0.13 28.95
CA LEU A 867 -2.17 0.14 28.33
C LEU A 867 -2.20 -0.38 26.89
N ALA A 868 -3.12 -1.30 26.57
CA ALA A 868 -3.30 -1.85 25.23
C ALA A 868 -4.34 -1.11 24.36
N ALA A 869 -5.03 -0.10 24.91
CA ALA A 869 -6.02 0.72 24.19
C ALA A 869 -5.63 2.20 23.96
N PRO A 870 -4.34 2.58 23.75
CA PRO A 870 -3.95 3.99 23.63
C PRO A 870 -4.56 4.67 22.39
N HIS A 871 -4.83 3.92 21.31
CA HIS A 871 -5.51 4.44 20.13
C HIS A 871 -6.91 5.00 20.47
N ALA A 872 -7.70 4.28 21.29
CA ALA A 872 -9.03 4.72 21.68
C ALA A 872 -8.97 5.96 22.58
N LEU A 873 -8.01 6.00 23.53
CA LEU A 873 -7.75 7.16 24.38
C LEU A 873 -7.40 8.40 23.54
N SER A 874 -6.50 8.25 22.56
CA SER A 874 -6.08 9.34 21.67
C SER A 874 -7.23 9.84 20.80
N LEU A 875 -8.10 8.96 20.28
CA LEU A 875 -9.28 9.38 19.51
C LEU A 875 -10.35 10.06 20.38
N LEU A 876 -10.53 9.64 21.64
CA LEU A 876 -11.38 10.33 22.60
C LEU A 876 -10.85 11.75 22.87
N ARG A 877 -9.54 11.89 23.09
CA ARG A 877 -8.88 13.20 23.22
C ARG A 877 -9.09 14.05 21.97
N ASP A 878 -8.80 13.51 20.79
CA ASP A 878 -8.87 14.25 19.54
C ASP A 878 -10.31 14.70 19.22
N ALA A 879 -11.31 13.85 19.51
CA ALA A 879 -12.72 14.23 19.43
C ALA A 879 -13.06 15.39 20.38
N ALA A 880 -12.62 15.31 21.64
CA ALA A 880 -12.86 16.36 22.63
C ALA A 880 -12.18 17.69 22.24
N LEU A 881 -10.95 17.64 21.70
CA LEU A 881 -10.28 18.83 21.18
C LEU A 881 -10.99 19.41 19.96
N ALA A 882 -11.47 18.57 19.03
CA ALA A 882 -12.26 19.04 17.89
C ALA A 882 -13.54 19.76 18.35
N VAL A 883 -14.24 19.23 19.37
CA VAL A 883 -15.40 19.89 19.98
C VAL A 883 -15.01 21.24 20.60
N ARG A 884 -13.91 21.28 21.37
CA ARG A 884 -13.41 22.51 22.00
C ARG A 884 -13.03 23.56 20.98
N TRP A 885 -12.29 23.20 19.93
CA TRP A 885 -11.89 24.12 18.86
C TRP A 885 -13.08 24.61 18.04
N ALA A 886 -14.07 23.76 17.76
CA ALA A 886 -15.31 24.18 17.11
C ALA A 886 -16.09 25.19 17.96
N ALA A 887 -16.22 24.94 19.27
CA ALA A 887 -16.84 25.88 20.21
C ALA A 887 -16.06 27.21 20.28
N ALA A 888 -14.74 27.15 20.42
CA ALA A 888 -13.87 28.31 20.45
C ALA A 888 -13.92 29.12 19.15
N SER A 889 -14.05 28.47 17.99
CA SER A 889 -14.23 29.14 16.69
C SER A 889 -15.53 29.95 16.64
N LEU A 890 -16.65 29.41 17.16
CA LEU A 890 -17.92 30.17 17.25
C LEU A 890 -17.83 31.35 18.22
N VAL A 891 -17.20 31.16 19.37
CA VAL A 891 -17.00 32.24 20.36
C VAL A 891 -16.07 33.32 19.80
N GLY A 892 -14.99 32.93 19.13
CA GLY A 892 -14.06 33.83 18.45
C GLY A 892 -14.75 34.63 17.34
N PHE A 893 -15.53 33.95 16.49
CA PHE A 893 -16.35 34.61 15.47
C PHE A 893 -17.28 35.65 16.08
N GLN A 894 -17.98 35.32 17.17
CA GLN A 894 -18.85 36.29 17.86
C GLN A 894 -18.08 37.50 18.41
N ALA A 895 -16.88 37.29 18.96
CA ALA A 895 -16.04 38.37 19.48
C ALA A 895 -15.57 39.31 18.35
N GLU A 896 -15.15 38.75 17.20
CA GLU A 896 -14.77 39.51 16.01
C GLU A 896 -15.95 40.31 15.45
N GLN A 897 -17.14 39.72 15.38
CA GLN A 897 -18.35 40.41 14.95
C GLN A 897 -18.74 41.55 15.90
N ALA A 898 -18.65 41.33 17.21
CA ALA A 898 -18.94 42.36 18.21
C ALA A 898 -17.93 43.53 18.17
N ALA A 899 -16.65 43.24 17.92
CA ALA A 899 -15.63 44.27 17.74
C ALA A 899 -15.84 45.09 16.46
N ARG A 900 -16.32 44.45 15.39
CA ARG A 900 -16.55 45.06 14.08
C ARG A 900 -17.85 45.86 13.98
N ASP A 901 -18.95 45.31 14.47
CA ASP A 901 -20.30 45.85 14.30
C ASP A 901 -20.94 46.21 15.65
N ARG A 902 -20.83 47.49 16.00
CA ARG A 902 -21.43 48.05 17.21
C ARG A 902 -22.96 48.12 17.17
N SER A 903 -23.60 47.90 16.02
CA SER A 903 -25.08 47.83 15.93
C SER A 903 -25.63 46.54 16.56
N GLY A 904 -24.77 45.55 16.78
CA GLY A 904 -25.12 44.27 17.39
C GLY A 904 -25.93 43.35 16.48
N LYS A 905 -26.03 43.62 15.17
CA LYS A 905 -26.89 42.86 14.24
C LYS A 905 -26.19 41.66 13.58
N SER A 906 -24.86 41.66 13.46
CA SER A 906 -24.10 40.67 12.67
C SER A 906 -23.53 39.45 13.43
N GLY A 907 -23.86 39.30 14.73
CA GLY A 907 -23.38 38.19 15.57
C GLY A 907 -24.19 36.88 15.44
N LEU A 908 -23.84 35.89 16.25
CA LEU A 908 -24.53 34.60 16.35
C LEU A 908 -25.80 34.69 17.22
N HIS A 909 -26.71 33.73 17.03
CA HIS A 909 -27.90 33.58 17.86
C HIS A 909 -27.51 33.22 19.32
N LYS A 910 -28.30 33.68 20.30
CA LYS A 910 -28.01 33.50 21.74
C LYS A 910 -27.89 32.03 22.16
N GLU A 911 -28.76 31.17 21.62
CA GLU A 911 -28.76 29.73 21.92
C GLU A 911 -27.54 29.03 21.32
N VAL A 912 -27.07 29.48 20.15
CA VAL A 912 -25.83 28.96 19.54
C VAL A 912 -24.64 29.21 20.46
N LEU A 913 -24.56 30.39 21.06
CA LEU A 913 -23.50 30.73 22.01
C LEU A 913 -23.62 29.97 23.34
N ALA A 914 -24.85 29.74 23.81
CA ALA A 914 -25.09 28.95 25.02
C ALA A 914 -24.65 27.49 24.80
N GLU A 915 -25.03 26.88 23.68
CA GLU A 915 -24.62 25.51 23.34
C GLU A 915 -23.12 25.39 23.05
N ALA A 916 -22.50 26.39 22.40
CA ALA A 916 -21.05 26.40 22.18
C ALA A 916 -20.29 26.34 23.52
N LYS A 917 -20.68 27.16 24.52
CA LYS A 917 -20.10 27.10 25.86
C LYS A 917 -20.38 25.75 26.54
N GLY A 918 -21.60 25.25 26.44
CA GLY A 918 -21.95 23.94 27.00
C GLY A 918 -21.22 22.76 26.36
N LEU A 919 -20.79 22.87 25.10
CA LEU A 919 -19.93 21.90 24.43
C LEU A 919 -18.46 22.05 24.85
N GLU A 920 -17.99 23.29 25.01
CA GLU A 920 -16.66 23.59 25.57
C GLU A 920 -16.50 23.00 26.97
N ASP A 921 -17.49 23.14 27.84
CA ASP A 921 -17.50 22.56 29.20
C ASP A 921 -17.45 21.03 29.17
N VAL A 922 -18.23 20.38 28.29
CA VAL A 922 -18.21 18.92 28.14
C VAL A 922 -16.86 18.43 27.62
N ALA A 923 -16.30 19.09 26.61
CA ALA A 923 -14.94 18.79 26.14
C ALA A 923 -13.90 19.02 27.26
N GLY A 924 -14.08 20.07 28.06
CA GLY A 924 -13.49 20.33 29.39
C GLY A 924 -13.33 19.08 30.22
N MET A 925 -14.47 18.53 30.61
CA MET A 925 -14.58 17.36 31.47
C MET A 925 -13.93 16.12 30.85
N VAL A 926 -14.17 15.85 29.57
CA VAL A 926 -13.60 14.69 28.88
C VAL A 926 -12.07 14.75 28.83
N LEU A 927 -11.49 15.90 28.51
CA LEU A 927 -10.04 16.09 28.51
C LEU A 927 -9.45 15.99 29.92
N GLY A 928 -10.20 16.40 30.94
CA GLY A 928 -9.88 16.16 32.34
C GLY A 928 -9.80 14.66 32.66
N THR A 929 -10.78 13.87 32.23
CA THR A 929 -10.81 12.41 32.38
C THR A 929 -9.63 11.74 31.69
N VAL A 930 -9.32 12.13 30.45
CA VAL A 930 -8.15 11.64 29.69
C VAL A 930 -6.86 11.91 30.48
N ARG A 931 -6.67 13.14 30.96
CA ARG A 931 -5.49 13.53 31.74
C ARG A 931 -5.39 12.75 33.06
N ALA A 932 -6.50 12.59 33.77
CA ALA A 932 -6.56 11.84 35.01
C ALA A 932 -6.16 10.38 34.79
N ARG A 933 -6.67 9.75 33.71
CA ARG A 933 -6.33 8.36 33.39
C ARG A 933 -4.87 8.17 33.03
N VAL A 934 -4.28 9.06 32.24
CA VAL A 934 -2.83 9.01 31.93
C VAL A 934 -1.99 9.16 33.21
N LYS A 935 -2.40 10.04 34.13
CA LYS A 935 -1.73 10.23 35.41
C LYS A 935 -1.80 8.96 36.27
N GLU A 936 -2.99 8.35 36.35
CA GLU A 936 -3.21 7.10 37.09
C GLU A 936 -2.34 5.96 36.54
N LEU A 937 -2.35 5.75 35.21
CA LEU A 937 -1.49 4.74 34.58
C LEU A 937 -0.01 4.95 34.88
N ARG A 938 0.45 6.21 34.92
CA ARG A 938 1.83 6.55 35.28
C ARG A 938 2.15 6.21 36.73
N GLU A 939 1.24 6.48 37.66
CA GLU A 939 1.41 6.15 39.08
C GLU A 939 1.44 4.64 39.29
N VAL A 940 0.53 3.91 38.65
CA VAL A 940 0.43 2.45 38.72
C VAL A 940 1.69 1.78 38.13
N LEU A 941 2.17 2.22 36.97
CA LEU A 941 3.44 1.73 36.38
C LEU A 941 4.70 2.09 37.20
N GLY A 942 4.59 3.03 38.14
CA GLY A 942 5.65 3.40 39.07
C GLY A 942 5.75 2.49 40.29
N LEU A 943 4.76 1.62 40.51
CA LEU A 943 4.78 0.61 41.58
C LEU A 943 5.77 -0.52 41.28
N GLY A 944 6.26 -1.20 42.31
CA GLY A 944 7.06 -2.43 42.17
C GLY A 944 6.19 -3.67 41.87
N GLY A 945 6.82 -4.81 41.58
CA GLY A 945 6.15 -6.10 41.39
C GLY A 945 5.53 -6.33 40.01
N TRP A 946 5.92 -5.55 38.98
CA TRP A 946 5.39 -5.75 37.62
C TRP A 946 5.87 -7.03 36.96
N LEU A 947 7.07 -7.52 37.29
CA LEU A 947 7.58 -8.79 36.77
C LEU A 947 6.72 -9.95 37.30
N ASP A 948 6.48 -9.99 38.61
CA ASP A 948 5.60 -10.99 39.24
C ASP A 948 4.17 -10.95 38.65
N ARG A 949 3.63 -9.75 38.37
CA ARG A 949 2.33 -9.60 37.70
C ARG A 949 2.36 -10.14 36.27
N MET A 950 3.38 -9.79 35.49
CA MET A 950 3.54 -10.27 34.11
C MET A 950 3.66 -11.78 34.07
N GLU A 951 4.41 -12.37 35.00
CA GLU A 951 4.53 -13.81 35.16
C GLU A 951 3.18 -14.44 35.51
N GLY A 952 2.48 -13.90 36.52
CA GLY A 952 1.16 -14.38 36.94
C GLY A 952 0.06 -14.18 35.88
N TRP A 953 0.21 -13.20 34.98
CA TRP A 953 -0.68 -13.04 33.82
C TRP A 953 -0.33 -13.99 32.69
N ALA A 954 0.95 -14.29 32.48
CA ALA A 954 1.41 -15.14 31.39
C ALA A 954 1.20 -16.61 31.70
N PHE A 955 1.38 -17.07 32.94
CA PHE A 955 1.41 -18.49 33.29
C PHE A 955 0.32 -18.89 34.27
N GLY A 956 -0.47 -19.89 33.89
CA GLY A 956 -1.38 -20.61 34.78
C GLY A 956 -0.80 -21.95 35.23
N GLU A 957 -1.58 -22.71 35.99
CA GLU A 957 -1.22 -24.06 36.49
C GLU A 957 -1.38 -25.17 35.44
N ASP A 958 -1.71 -24.84 34.18
CA ASP A 958 -1.91 -25.83 33.13
C ASP A 958 -0.59 -26.32 32.51
N GLU A 959 -0.62 -27.55 31.98
CA GLU A 959 0.55 -28.22 31.40
C GLU A 959 1.19 -27.44 30.24
N LEU A 960 0.38 -26.81 29.38
CA LEU A 960 0.88 -26.02 28.27
C LEU A 960 1.61 -24.76 28.75
N SER A 961 1.13 -24.11 29.81
CA SER A 961 1.82 -23.00 30.46
C SER A 961 3.19 -23.42 31.02
N SER A 962 3.27 -24.57 31.70
CA SER A 962 4.54 -25.13 32.18
C SER A 962 5.52 -25.35 31.04
N LEU A 963 5.06 -25.93 29.94
CA LEU A 963 5.91 -26.24 28.81
C LEU A 963 6.45 -24.98 28.10
N VAL A 964 5.63 -23.93 27.97
CA VAL A 964 6.10 -22.62 27.48
C VAL A 964 7.18 -22.05 28.39
N ARG A 965 6.97 -22.10 29.71
CA ARG A 965 7.92 -21.62 30.70
C ARG A 965 9.26 -22.34 30.60
N ASP A 966 9.23 -23.65 30.44
CA ASP A 966 10.43 -24.48 30.30
C ASP A 966 11.19 -24.20 28.99
N VAL A 967 10.49 -23.96 27.87
CA VAL A 967 11.10 -23.59 26.57
C VAL A 967 11.76 -22.22 26.61
N VAL A 968 11.12 -21.27 27.29
CA VAL A 968 11.60 -19.89 27.35
C VAL A 968 12.71 -19.73 28.39
N GLY A 969 12.53 -20.30 29.58
CA GLY A 969 13.41 -20.13 30.73
C GLY A 969 13.12 -18.86 31.54
N GLU A 970 13.29 -18.94 32.85
CA GLU A 970 12.92 -17.86 33.80
C GLU A 970 13.66 -16.53 33.53
N ALA A 971 14.93 -16.59 33.12
CA ALA A 971 15.70 -15.38 32.81
C ALA A 971 15.13 -14.59 31.62
N ASP A 972 14.69 -15.30 30.57
CA ASP A 972 14.11 -14.68 29.38
C ASP A 972 12.69 -14.15 29.66
N VAL A 973 11.93 -14.79 30.57
CA VAL A 973 10.64 -14.28 31.07
C VAL A 973 10.84 -12.93 31.76
N GLU A 974 11.79 -12.85 32.71
CA GLU A 974 12.09 -11.61 33.44
C GLU A 974 12.60 -10.50 32.52
N GLU A 975 13.54 -10.80 31.62
CA GLU A 975 14.11 -9.82 30.69
C GLU A 975 13.02 -9.27 29.75
N TRP A 976 12.22 -10.16 29.15
CA TRP A 976 11.13 -9.75 28.26
C TRP A 976 10.08 -8.94 29.01
N GLY A 977 9.67 -9.39 30.19
CA GLY A 977 8.72 -8.69 31.05
C GLY A 977 9.21 -7.28 31.41
N GLY A 978 10.50 -7.13 31.74
CA GLY A 978 11.11 -5.82 31.98
C GLY A 978 11.06 -4.89 30.77
N ARG A 979 11.34 -5.40 29.57
CA ARG A 979 11.27 -4.63 28.31
C ARG A 979 9.84 -4.21 27.96
N VAL A 980 8.84 -5.08 28.19
CA VAL A 980 7.42 -4.76 28.00
C VAL A 980 7.00 -3.63 28.93
N VAL A 981 7.30 -3.75 30.22
CA VAL A 981 6.95 -2.74 31.24
C VAL A 981 7.62 -1.40 30.93
N GLU A 982 8.89 -1.40 30.51
CA GLU A 982 9.56 -0.17 30.12
C GLU A 982 8.94 0.46 28.88
N SER A 983 8.52 -0.36 27.90
CA SER A 983 7.80 0.15 26.73
C SER A 983 6.47 0.80 27.09
N TRP A 984 5.71 0.24 28.04
CA TRP A 984 4.51 0.86 28.58
C TRP A 984 4.80 2.19 29.29
N ARG A 985 5.87 2.25 30.10
CA ARG A 985 6.30 3.49 30.76
C ARG A 985 6.64 4.58 29.76
N GLU A 986 7.38 4.26 28.71
CA GLU A 986 7.70 5.19 27.62
C GLU A 986 6.44 5.66 26.89
N GLY A 987 5.51 4.75 26.59
CA GLY A 987 4.23 5.07 25.96
C GLY A 987 3.38 6.02 26.80
N VAL A 988 3.18 5.71 28.08
CA VAL A 988 2.41 6.55 29.03
C VAL A 988 3.10 7.89 29.26
N LYS A 989 4.43 7.93 29.34
CA LYS A 989 5.21 9.17 29.41
C LYS A 989 4.96 10.04 28.17
N GLY A 990 4.98 9.44 26.98
CA GLY A 990 4.67 10.11 25.72
C GLY A 990 3.25 10.69 25.70
N LEU A 991 2.25 9.91 26.12
CA LEU A 991 0.86 10.38 26.27
C LEU A 991 0.73 11.53 27.28
N GLY A 992 1.52 11.51 28.36
CA GLY A 992 1.57 12.58 29.36
C GLY A 992 2.15 13.90 28.84
N MET A 993 2.89 13.88 27.73
CA MET A 993 3.45 15.07 27.09
C MET A 993 2.49 15.70 26.06
N VAL A 994 1.45 14.97 25.67
CA VAL A 994 0.46 15.43 24.69
C VAL A 994 -0.36 16.60 25.26
N LYS A 995 -0.62 17.60 24.41
CA LYS A 995 -1.41 18.78 24.76
C LYS A 995 -2.90 18.40 24.95
N MET A 996 -3.49 18.89 26.03
CA MET A 996 -4.91 18.74 26.36
C MET A 996 -5.67 20.06 26.24
N GLU A 997 -5.04 21.04 25.54
CA GLU A 997 -5.26 22.50 25.57
C GLU A 997 -6.59 22.95 26.16
#